data_AF-A0A0L0CQX1-F1
#
_entry.id   AF-A0A0L0CQX1-F1
#
_cell.length_a   1.000
_cell.length_b   1.000
_cell.length_c   1.000
_cell.angle_alpha   90.00
_cell.angle_beta   90.00
_cell.angle_gamma   90.00
#
_symmetry.space_group_name_H-M   'P 1'
#
loop_
_entity.id
_entity.type
_entity.pdbx_description
1 polymer ?
#
loop_
_entity_poly.entity_id
_entity_poly.type
_entity_poly.pdbx_seq_one_letter_code
_entity_poly.pdbx_strand_id
1 'polypeptide(L)'
;MHRIPLLIPTPSILWDRSLPEWVLFERTLNKPNVEETNAFLTILDSEADFYNNSSYRMGEDMFTTAQRYLKDNSPASLAEAMFYINYIIIRTPKDCPVLPSALKIRGNFSYHDCFFEQASKDYEMYLEVYKVTKTPHEDVCEVYGHLVVCMYMMRKLIKAKKYFRSYKKYKAKLSPDIFQKSTFVKIENYVKQFVNEIDDIEKAPKFLEIQCKGIPYKGFSSEPEIAAASLMCFYNNGVYVKDDIPRASILFVEDPIMQSLNIPILDCEVCYKQSQNQIYSCLECRYKTYCSPLCLERDKTAHRDECVGYKQLTILVLDASCNFRIFVRISNLLYEHIFNPQMFRKLRTAEEVWNKMLELIKTLEIPGNNDLDLLRMKPAYFDLSEMQYSTLVATSFRLTLFIEKKTDLIDKYYKRLHISNKQKLILIGSILMRIHCNILLNSFDFEITKTVNNEKTRNTLPLNLTIKEIEEMVKTVNRRQCFIMDVEKFYDINFNRDVIQRAEHIINSKKDSKEMGVSHLTVLRHVKPCKRIHRILSTYKDNIAELYFQSELMHTIIYGDAASQPTSSASAKILCGRIADMSDIDRYMFVKRFARLFHIHYAEYFLQMFNRDEEIQQVLTLYCPTLRKFKHSCEPNVEVIVLDNGVVIGKTLRKIKKGEQLYVSFKAHYMHHAKVERRQFLKRLNINCKCKYCKKDDYEDPINLRLTIYCERCKVIQITPSQGVCPSCKNLFNNLFNKYRTVVYILENELKFELSPCESTERDIYILHLILYSYAKQYFVPQNEVRIAIELRMAYFLAIQNFAEQSYKLVKEVYDNILTTYDEQLVWFTFYAEILLIIKIILWNSLEDKLVSISNSELNDLCTLGLHIANGQKDYIDFYEIFDSECSSVLDDIKVLLKWKEKIACTEYLPLAKFLSMPEPQIH
;
A
#
# COMPACT_ATOMS: atom_id res chain seq x y z
N MET A 1 -12.59 -11.22 -22.48
CA MET A 1 -11.82 -11.48 -23.74
C MET A 1 -10.66 -12.45 -23.56
N HIS A 2 -9.69 -12.27 -22.65
CA HIS A 2 -8.56 -13.22 -22.57
C HIS A 2 -8.93 -14.66 -22.15
N ARG A 3 -10.05 -14.83 -21.42
CA ARG A 3 -10.60 -16.16 -21.05
C ARG A 3 -11.50 -16.78 -22.12
N ILE A 4 -11.81 -16.03 -23.19
CA ILE A 4 -12.59 -16.53 -24.31
C ILE A 4 -11.59 -17.28 -25.22
N PRO A 5 -11.71 -18.61 -25.41
CA PRO A 5 -10.73 -19.39 -26.17
C PRO A 5 -10.63 -18.93 -27.62
N LEU A 6 -9.44 -19.03 -28.23
CA LEU A 6 -9.28 -18.84 -29.67
C LEU A 6 -9.88 -20.02 -30.44
N LEU A 7 -10.41 -19.76 -31.63
CA LEU A 7 -10.92 -20.75 -32.57
C LEU A 7 -9.74 -21.39 -33.32
N ILE A 8 -9.41 -22.65 -33.00
CA ILE A 8 -8.25 -23.37 -33.57
C ILE A 8 -8.75 -24.47 -34.52
N PRO A 9 -8.12 -24.65 -35.72
CA PRO A 9 -8.60 -25.60 -36.73
C PRO A 9 -8.49 -27.10 -36.39
N THR A 10 -7.75 -27.48 -35.34
CA THR A 10 -7.50 -28.88 -34.98
C THR A 10 -7.82 -29.14 -33.49
N PRO A 11 -8.41 -30.30 -33.15
CA PRO A 11 -8.95 -30.59 -31.82
C PRO A 11 -7.89 -30.94 -30.76
N SER A 12 -6.63 -30.52 -30.91
CA SER A 12 -5.68 -30.68 -29.81
C SER A 12 -5.94 -29.59 -28.77
N ILE A 13 -6.63 -29.98 -27.69
CA ILE A 13 -6.90 -29.18 -26.49
C ILE A 13 -5.60 -28.64 -25.84
N LEU A 14 -4.43 -29.18 -26.23
CA LEU A 14 -3.13 -28.87 -25.66
C LEU A 14 -2.25 -28.11 -26.65
N TRP A 15 -1.74 -26.95 -26.22
CA TRP A 15 -0.74 -26.20 -26.97
C TRP A 15 0.61 -26.92 -26.90
N ASP A 16 1.25 -27.16 -28.05
CA ASP A 16 2.64 -27.64 -28.06
C ASP A 16 3.60 -26.52 -27.65
N ARG A 17 3.97 -26.52 -26.37
CA ARG A 17 4.84 -25.51 -25.75
C ARG A 17 6.32 -25.66 -26.12
N SER A 18 6.69 -26.71 -26.86
CA SER A 18 8.05 -26.92 -27.33
C SER A 18 8.39 -26.08 -28.56
N LEU A 19 7.35 -25.71 -29.34
CA LEU A 19 7.50 -24.96 -30.58
C LEU A 19 8.02 -23.54 -30.37
N PRO A 20 8.73 -22.95 -31.36
CA PRO A 20 9.06 -21.53 -31.35
C PRO A 20 7.83 -20.64 -31.29
N GLU A 21 7.94 -19.48 -30.64
CA GLU A 21 6.83 -18.55 -30.43
C GLU A 21 6.18 -18.11 -31.74
N TRP A 22 6.97 -17.88 -32.80
CA TRP A 22 6.47 -17.46 -34.11
C TRP A 22 5.66 -18.56 -34.81
N VAL A 23 6.03 -19.84 -34.65
CA VAL A 23 5.26 -20.98 -35.20
C VAL A 23 3.92 -21.08 -34.48
N LEU A 24 3.94 -20.99 -33.16
CA LEU A 24 2.73 -21.08 -32.36
C LEU A 24 1.78 -19.92 -32.69
N PHE A 25 2.30 -18.70 -32.76
CA PHE A 25 1.51 -17.52 -33.10
C PHE A 25 0.95 -17.60 -34.52
N GLU A 26 1.75 -18.04 -35.50
CA GLU A 26 1.28 -18.22 -36.88
C GLU A 26 0.07 -19.16 -36.96
N ARG A 27 0.04 -20.24 -36.17
CA ARG A 27 -1.12 -21.15 -36.09
C ARG A 27 -2.39 -20.48 -35.55
N THR A 28 -2.24 -19.46 -34.69
CA THR A 28 -3.38 -18.68 -34.19
C THR A 28 -3.89 -17.63 -35.16
N LEU A 29 -3.04 -17.18 -36.09
CA LEU A 29 -3.34 -16.15 -37.09
C LEU A 29 -4.15 -16.71 -38.26
N ASN A 30 -5.38 -17.11 -37.95
CA ASN A 30 -6.38 -17.60 -38.88
C ASN A 30 -7.56 -16.62 -39.03
N LYS A 31 -8.33 -16.79 -40.11
CA LYS A 31 -9.42 -15.88 -40.47
C LYS A 31 -10.51 -15.77 -39.36
N PRO A 32 -11.05 -16.87 -38.79
CA PRO A 32 -12.03 -16.80 -37.71
C PRO A 32 -11.57 -15.96 -36.50
N ASN A 33 -10.35 -16.18 -36.01
CA ASN A 33 -9.83 -15.43 -34.87
C ASN A 33 -9.66 -13.93 -35.16
N VAL A 34 -9.22 -13.59 -36.37
CA VAL A 34 -9.05 -12.21 -36.81
C VAL A 34 -10.41 -11.50 -36.93
N GLU A 35 -11.39 -12.14 -37.57
CA GLU A 35 -12.74 -11.59 -37.72
C GLU A 35 -13.42 -11.38 -36.38
N GLU A 36 -13.38 -12.39 -35.50
CA GLU A 36 -13.95 -12.30 -34.16
C GLU A 36 -13.30 -11.18 -33.34
N THR A 37 -11.96 -11.12 -33.33
CA THR A 37 -11.26 -10.10 -32.53
C THR A 37 -11.52 -8.70 -33.06
N ASN A 38 -11.59 -8.51 -34.38
CA ASN A 38 -11.97 -7.23 -34.96
C ASN A 38 -13.38 -6.83 -34.54
N ALA A 39 -14.34 -7.76 -34.57
CA ALA A 39 -15.70 -7.52 -34.09
C ALA A 39 -15.72 -7.16 -32.60
N PHE A 40 -14.94 -7.84 -31.75
CA PHE A 40 -14.79 -7.47 -30.34
C PHE A 40 -14.27 -6.04 -30.18
N LEU A 41 -13.23 -5.64 -30.92
CA LEU A 41 -12.69 -4.27 -30.85
C LEU A 41 -13.76 -3.24 -31.25
N THR A 42 -14.52 -3.48 -32.32
CA THR A 42 -15.62 -2.60 -32.73
C THR A 42 -16.73 -2.52 -31.67
N ILE A 43 -17.09 -3.64 -31.05
CA ILE A 43 -18.06 -3.66 -29.93
C ILE A 43 -17.55 -2.81 -28.78
N LEU A 44 -16.28 -2.97 -28.40
CA LEU A 44 -15.66 -2.19 -27.33
C LEU A 44 -15.64 -0.69 -27.62
N ASP A 45 -15.35 -0.26 -28.85
CA ASP A 45 -15.48 1.16 -29.24
C ASP A 45 -16.92 1.65 -29.05
N SER A 46 -17.88 0.88 -29.56
CA SER A 46 -19.30 1.27 -29.55
C SER A 46 -19.84 1.44 -28.13
N GLU A 47 -19.44 0.56 -27.20
CA GLU A 47 -19.85 0.65 -25.79
C GLU A 47 -19.10 1.76 -25.04
N ALA A 48 -17.84 2.05 -25.40
CA ALA A 48 -17.11 3.18 -24.84
C ALA A 48 -17.72 4.53 -25.27
N ASP A 49 -18.10 4.66 -26.54
CA ASP A 49 -18.74 5.88 -27.05
C ASP A 49 -20.18 6.02 -26.50
N PHE A 50 -20.92 4.91 -26.38
CA PHE A 50 -22.22 4.89 -25.70
C PHE A 50 -22.09 5.37 -24.25
N TYR A 51 -21.14 4.82 -23.49
CA TYR A 51 -20.90 5.24 -22.10
C TYR A 51 -20.49 6.72 -22.04
N ASN A 52 -19.56 7.16 -22.89
CA ASN A 52 -19.11 8.55 -22.93
C ASN A 52 -20.30 9.50 -23.13
N ASN A 53 -21.19 9.21 -24.09
CA ASN A 53 -22.40 10.01 -24.33
C ASN A 53 -23.36 10.01 -23.13
N SER A 54 -23.56 8.86 -22.48
CA SER A 54 -24.39 8.79 -21.27
C SER A 54 -23.80 9.55 -20.08
N SER A 55 -22.48 9.62 -19.99
CA SER A 55 -21.77 10.22 -18.87
C SER A 55 -21.85 11.75 -18.81
N TYR A 56 -22.17 12.44 -19.92
CA TYR A 56 -22.48 13.87 -19.89
C TYR A 56 -23.73 14.16 -19.06
N ARG A 57 -24.85 13.49 -19.39
CA ARG A 57 -26.13 13.66 -18.69
C ARG A 57 -26.01 13.27 -17.23
N MET A 58 -25.37 12.13 -16.96
CA MET A 58 -25.10 11.68 -15.60
C MET A 58 -24.30 12.73 -14.81
N GLY A 59 -23.30 13.35 -15.43
CA GLY A 59 -22.53 14.44 -14.82
C GLY A 59 -23.38 15.65 -14.43
N GLU A 60 -24.28 16.08 -15.32
CA GLU A 60 -25.19 17.21 -15.08
C GLU A 60 -26.23 16.91 -13.97
N ASP A 61 -26.79 15.71 -13.96
CA ASP A 61 -27.73 15.24 -12.94
C ASP A 61 -27.06 15.15 -11.56
N MET A 62 -25.84 14.59 -11.50
CA MET A 62 -25.04 14.53 -10.28
C MET A 62 -24.64 15.93 -9.80
N PHE A 63 -24.32 16.84 -10.71
CA PHE A 63 -23.96 18.21 -10.35
C PHE A 63 -25.17 18.96 -9.76
N THR A 64 -26.35 18.80 -10.38
CA THR A 64 -27.61 19.36 -9.87
C THR A 64 -27.91 18.82 -8.46
N THR A 65 -27.68 17.54 -8.23
CA THR A 65 -27.85 16.89 -6.93
C THR A 65 -26.85 17.44 -5.90
N ALA A 66 -25.57 17.54 -6.26
CA ALA A 66 -24.54 18.14 -5.41
C ALA A 66 -24.89 19.58 -5.00
N GLN A 67 -25.40 20.39 -5.93
CA GLN A 67 -25.82 21.76 -5.65
C GLN A 67 -27.01 21.85 -4.68
N ARG A 68 -27.90 20.85 -4.65
CA ARG A 68 -28.99 20.81 -3.66
C ARG A 68 -28.43 20.56 -2.27
N TYR A 69 -27.52 19.59 -2.13
CA TYR A 69 -26.87 19.28 -0.86
C TYR A 69 -26.01 20.44 -0.33
N LEU A 70 -25.31 21.17 -1.19
CA LEU A 70 -24.51 22.35 -0.80
C LEU A 70 -25.35 23.49 -0.21
N LYS A 71 -26.68 23.52 -0.40
CA LYS A 71 -27.56 24.54 0.20
C LYS A 71 -27.96 24.24 1.63
N ASP A 72 -27.89 22.97 2.04
CA ASP A 72 -28.38 22.50 3.34
C ASP A 72 -27.41 22.78 4.50
N ASN A 73 -26.14 23.16 4.21
CA ASN A 73 -25.08 23.51 5.16
C ASN A 73 -24.81 22.49 6.30
N SER A 74 -25.45 21.32 6.30
CA SER A 74 -25.21 20.26 7.28
C SER A 74 -23.94 19.45 6.90
N PRO A 75 -23.17 18.94 7.89
CA PRO A 75 -21.97 18.16 7.60
C PRO A 75 -22.22 16.90 6.77
N ALA A 76 -23.37 16.24 6.96
CA ALA A 76 -23.76 15.06 6.19
C ALA A 76 -24.06 15.41 4.73
N SER A 77 -24.83 16.48 4.49
CA SER A 77 -25.11 16.97 3.13
C SER A 77 -23.84 17.44 2.42
N LEU A 78 -22.89 18.06 3.13
CA LEU A 78 -21.61 18.43 2.56
C LEU A 78 -20.78 17.20 2.12
N ALA A 79 -20.76 16.13 2.91
CA ALA A 79 -20.08 14.89 2.55
C ALA A 79 -20.68 14.26 1.28
N GLU A 80 -22.02 14.23 1.19
CA GLU A 80 -22.74 13.76 -0.01
C GLU A 80 -22.42 14.64 -1.23
N ALA A 81 -22.45 15.96 -1.08
CA ALA A 81 -22.07 16.87 -2.15
C ALA A 81 -20.64 16.59 -2.65
N MET A 82 -19.69 16.38 -1.74
CA MET A 82 -18.30 16.09 -2.11
C MET A 82 -18.13 14.72 -2.79
N PHE A 83 -18.94 13.73 -2.42
CA PHE A 83 -18.98 12.45 -3.13
C PHE A 83 -19.34 12.63 -4.61
N TYR A 84 -20.43 13.35 -4.90
CA TYR A 84 -20.85 13.64 -6.28
C TYR A 84 -19.80 14.48 -7.03
N ILE A 85 -19.22 15.49 -6.40
CA ILE A 85 -18.17 16.34 -7.00
C ILE A 85 -16.94 15.52 -7.36
N ASN A 86 -16.48 14.64 -6.46
CA ASN A 86 -15.35 13.74 -6.73
C ASN A 86 -15.66 12.78 -7.88
N TYR A 87 -16.86 12.22 -7.91
CA TYR A 87 -17.28 11.35 -9.01
C TYR A 87 -17.26 12.09 -10.35
N ILE A 88 -17.77 13.32 -10.40
CA ILE A 88 -17.75 14.16 -11.61
C ILE A 88 -16.31 14.34 -12.10
N ILE A 89 -15.40 14.70 -11.21
CA ILE A 89 -13.98 14.94 -11.53
C ILE A 89 -13.31 13.70 -12.13
N ILE A 90 -13.66 12.51 -11.60
CA ILE A 90 -13.03 11.25 -12.00
C ILE A 90 -13.66 10.68 -13.28
N ARG A 91 -14.97 10.85 -13.53
CA ARG A 91 -15.67 10.09 -14.58
C ARG A 91 -16.31 10.88 -15.71
N THR A 92 -16.54 12.18 -15.57
CA THR A 92 -17.17 12.95 -16.66
C THR A 92 -16.20 13.23 -17.80
N PRO A 93 -16.66 13.38 -19.06
CA PRO A 93 -15.81 13.69 -20.21
C PRO A 93 -15.11 15.05 -20.08
N LYS A 94 -13.98 15.24 -20.77
CA LYS A 94 -13.14 16.45 -20.64
C LYS A 94 -13.82 17.75 -21.05
N ASP A 95 -14.78 17.65 -21.96
CA ASP A 95 -15.57 18.72 -22.55
C ASP A 95 -16.93 18.87 -21.87
N CYS A 96 -17.20 18.10 -20.80
CA CYS A 96 -18.40 18.24 -20.00
C CYS A 96 -18.40 19.62 -19.29
N PRO A 97 -19.47 20.43 -19.40
CA PRO A 97 -19.49 21.81 -18.91
C PRO A 97 -19.45 21.90 -17.38
N VAL A 98 -19.88 20.85 -16.66
CA VAL A 98 -19.87 20.83 -15.19
C VAL A 98 -18.52 20.44 -14.60
N LEU A 99 -17.59 19.86 -15.37
CA LEU A 99 -16.29 19.41 -14.88
C LEU A 99 -15.42 20.56 -14.34
N PRO A 100 -15.25 21.70 -15.06
CA PRO A 100 -14.58 22.87 -14.51
C PRO A 100 -15.23 23.37 -13.22
N SER A 101 -16.56 23.40 -13.17
CA SER A 101 -17.31 23.86 -11.99
C SER A 101 -17.07 22.95 -10.79
N ALA A 102 -17.04 21.62 -10.99
CA ALA A 102 -16.74 20.66 -9.94
C ALA A 102 -15.31 20.84 -9.38
N LEU A 103 -14.31 21.02 -10.25
CA LEU A 103 -12.93 21.31 -9.85
C LEU A 103 -12.82 22.62 -9.06
N LYS A 104 -13.50 23.68 -9.51
CA LYS A 104 -13.53 24.98 -8.83
C LYS A 104 -14.17 24.86 -7.45
N ILE A 105 -15.30 24.14 -7.31
CA ILE A 105 -15.99 23.94 -6.03
C ILE A 105 -15.08 23.22 -5.03
N ARG A 106 -14.48 22.08 -5.40
CA ARG A 106 -13.57 21.34 -4.50
C ARG A 106 -12.31 22.13 -4.16
N GLY A 107 -11.77 22.87 -5.14
CA GLY A 107 -10.62 23.75 -4.96
C GLY A 107 -10.91 24.91 -3.99
N ASN A 108 -12.07 25.56 -4.13
CA ASN A 108 -12.51 26.64 -3.24
C ASN A 108 -12.73 26.13 -1.81
N PHE A 109 -13.32 24.94 -1.65
CA PHE A 109 -13.48 24.32 -0.34
C PHE A 109 -12.12 24.09 0.33
N SER A 110 -11.18 23.45 -0.38
CA SER A 110 -9.81 23.24 0.10
C SER A 110 -9.09 24.55 0.41
N TYR A 111 -9.31 25.59 -0.39
CA TYR A 111 -8.72 26.92 -0.19
C TYR A 111 -9.20 27.57 1.11
N HIS A 112 -10.51 27.50 1.38
CA HIS A 112 -11.10 28.06 2.59
C HIS A 112 -10.64 27.34 3.86
N ASP A 113 -10.40 26.04 3.77
CA ASP A 113 -9.83 25.22 4.84
C ASP A 113 -8.30 25.35 4.97
N CYS A 114 -7.67 26.26 4.22
CA CYS A 114 -6.21 26.48 4.19
C CYS A 114 -5.40 25.26 3.71
N PHE A 115 -6.03 24.30 3.02
CA PHE A 115 -5.38 23.18 2.33
C PHE A 115 -4.85 23.63 0.97
N PHE A 116 -3.86 24.54 0.99
CA PHE A 116 -3.35 25.24 -0.19
C PHE A 116 -2.75 24.31 -1.27
N GLU A 117 -2.12 23.21 -0.86
CA GLU A 117 -1.58 22.25 -1.82
C GLU A 117 -2.71 21.58 -2.61
N GLN A 118 -3.75 21.11 -1.91
CA GLN A 118 -4.92 20.50 -2.53
C GLN A 118 -5.65 21.50 -3.42
N ALA A 119 -5.96 22.69 -2.90
CA ALA A 119 -6.60 23.75 -3.68
C ALA A 119 -5.82 24.05 -4.96
N SER A 120 -4.48 24.15 -4.88
CA SER A 120 -3.66 24.44 -6.05
C SER A 120 -3.70 23.37 -7.13
N LYS A 121 -3.80 22.08 -6.77
CA LYS A 121 -3.89 20.98 -7.73
C LYS A 121 -5.22 21.02 -8.49
N ASP A 122 -6.32 21.33 -7.80
CA ASP A 122 -7.65 21.46 -8.42
C ASP A 122 -7.71 22.64 -9.37
N TYR A 123 -7.11 23.77 -8.98
CA TYR A 123 -6.97 24.94 -9.84
C TYR A 123 -6.05 24.70 -11.05
N GLU A 124 -4.91 24.02 -10.88
CA GLU A 124 -4.05 23.64 -12.00
C GLU A 124 -4.80 22.69 -12.97
N MET A 125 -5.56 21.70 -12.46
CA MET A 125 -6.39 20.82 -13.28
C MET A 125 -7.54 21.58 -13.96
N TYR A 126 -8.18 22.53 -13.28
CA TYR A 126 -9.20 23.41 -13.85
C TYR A 126 -8.66 24.12 -15.09
N LEU A 127 -7.43 24.66 -15.02
CA LEU A 127 -6.80 25.35 -16.14
C LEU A 127 -6.46 24.41 -17.32
N GLU A 128 -6.20 23.13 -17.06
CA GLU A 128 -6.04 22.13 -18.12
C GLU A 128 -7.37 21.82 -18.83
N VAL A 129 -8.45 21.64 -18.09
CA VAL A 129 -9.80 21.43 -18.65
C VAL A 129 -10.31 22.68 -19.38
N TYR A 130 -10.01 23.88 -18.86
CA TYR A 130 -10.40 25.16 -19.44
C TYR A 130 -9.97 25.33 -20.91
N LYS A 131 -8.81 24.79 -21.29
CA LYS A 131 -8.29 24.86 -22.67
C LYS A 131 -9.28 24.26 -23.69
N VAL A 132 -10.19 23.40 -23.25
CA VAL A 132 -11.16 22.69 -24.08
C VAL A 132 -12.57 23.27 -23.95
N THR A 133 -13.00 23.65 -22.74
CA THR A 133 -14.42 23.96 -22.42
C THR A 133 -14.85 25.42 -22.62
N LYS A 134 -13.94 26.34 -22.94
CA LYS A 134 -14.24 27.78 -23.18
C LYS A 134 -15.03 28.45 -22.03
N THR A 135 -14.72 28.15 -20.76
CA THR A 135 -15.40 28.75 -19.60
C THR A 135 -15.21 30.28 -19.50
N PRO A 136 -16.03 30.99 -18.70
CA PRO A 136 -15.94 32.45 -18.58
C PRO A 136 -14.56 32.92 -18.13
N HIS A 137 -14.08 34.03 -18.71
CA HIS A 137 -12.80 34.63 -18.31
C HIS A 137 -12.76 35.08 -16.84
N GLU A 138 -13.92 35.33 -16.23
CA GLU A 138 -14.05 35.65 -14.81
C GLU A 138 -13.51 34.51 -13.93
N ASP A 139 -14.02 33.29 -14.12
CA ASP A 139 -13.63 32.12 -13.31
C ASP A 139 -12.13 31.82 -13.45
N VAL A 140 -11.59 31.98 -14.66
CA VAL A 140 -10.16 31.80 -14.92
C VAL A 140 -9.31 32.82 -14.18
N CYS A 141 -9.77 34.07 -14.13
CA CYS A 141 -9.10 35.14 -13.38
C CYS A 141 -9.13 34.85 -11.88
N GLU A 142 -10.27 34.44 -11.33
CA GLU A 142 -10.42 34.04 -9.92
C GLU A 142 -9.45 32.90 -9.56
N VAL A 143 -9.41 31.85 -10.38
CA VAL A 143 -8.53 30.69 -10.20
C VAL A 143 -7.05 31.08 -10.21
N TYR A 144 -6.62 31.95 -11.14
CA TYR A 144 -5.24 32.45 -11.11
C TYR A 144 -4.95 33.27 -9.85
N GLY A 145 -5.91 34.06 -9.37
CA GLY A 145 -5.79 34.82 -8.12
C GLY A 145 -5.58 33.91 -6.91
N HIS A 146 -6.42 32.88 -6.75
CA HIS A 146 -6.23 31.89 -5.68
C HIS A 146 -4.93 31.11 -5.82
N LEU A 147 -4.50 30.73 -7.04
CA LEU A 147 -3.21 30.07 -7.26
C LEU A 147 -2.01 30.91 -6.81
N VAL A 148 -2.06 32.24 -7.01
CA VAL A 148 -1.02 33.14 -6.50
C VAL A 148 -0.91 33.03 -4.99
N VAL A 149 -2.05 33.12 -4.28
CA VAL A 149 -2.10 32.99 -2.82
C VAL A 149 -1.61 31.61 -2.39
N CYS A 150 -2.13 30.52 -2.96
CA CYS A 150 -1.70 29.17 -2.60
C CYS A 150 -0.19 28.97 -2.78
N MET A 151 0.38 29.39 -3.91
CA MET A 151 1.82 29.24 -4.17
C MET A 151 2.66 30.09 -3.22
N TYR A 152 2.19 31.29 -2.87
CA TYR A 152 2.87 32.15 -1.90
C TYR A 152 2.86 31.52 -0.50
N MET A 153 1.70 31.05 -0.02
CA MET A 153 1.55 30.39 1.28
C MET A 153 2.42 29.14 1.39
N MET A 154 2.59 28.39 0.29
CA MET A 154 3.52 27.25 0.21
C MET A 154 4.99 27.63 -0.06
N ARG A 155 5.34 28.93 -0.04
CA ARG A 155 6.68 29.47 -0.36
C ARG A 155 7.24 29.08 -1.74
N LYS A 156 6.38 28.73 -2.70
CA LYS A 156 6.73 28.45 -4.11
C LYS A 156 6.75 29.73 -4.94
N LEU A 157 7.62 30.67 -4.57
CA LEU A 157 7.61 32.05 -5.07
C LEU A 157 7.75 32.17 -6.60
N ILE A 158 8.56 31.30 -7.24
CA ILE A 158 8.71 31.27 -8.71
C ILE A 158 7.38 30.96 -9.41
N LYS A 159 6.64 29.96 -8.89
CA LYS A 159 5.31 29.62 -9.41
C LYS A 159 4.31 30.74 -9.12
N ALA A 160 4.37 31.36 -7.94
CA ALA A 160 3.51 32.49 -7.59
C ALA A 160 3.68 33.66 -8.58
N LYS A 161 4.93 34.04 -8.91
CA LYS A 161 5.22 35.08 -9.92
C LYS A 161 4.66 34.73 -11.30
N LYS A 162 4.81 33.46 -11.72
CA LYS A 162 4.24 32.98 -12.99
C LYS A 162 2.72 33.13 -13.02
N TYR A 163 2.02 32.70 -11.98
CA TYR A 163 0.56 32.83 -11.92
C TYR A 163 0.10 34.28 -11.75
N PHE A 164 0.88 35.12 -11.08
CA PHE A 164 0.54 36.54 -10.91
C PHE A 164 0.57 37.30 -12.24
N ARG A 165 1.51 36.98 -13.12
CA ARG A 165 1.51 37.50 -14.51
C ARG A 165 0.25 37.09 -15.27
N SER A 166 -0.16 35.82 -15.13
CA SER A 166 -1.41 35.34 -15.73
C SER A 166 -2.62 36.03 -15.13
N TYR A 167 -2.69 36.18 -13.81
CA TYR A 167 -3.75 36.90 -13.11
C TYR A 167 -3.92 38.33 -13.65
N LYS A 168 -2.83 39.11 -13.71
CA LYS A 168 -2.85 40.47 -14.30
C LYS A 168 -3.37 40.47 -15.74
N LYS A 169 -2.93 39.50 -16.56
CA LYS A 169 -3.34 39.38 -17.97
C LYS A 169 -4.84 39.10 -18.12
N TYR A 170 -5.42 38.25 -17.28
CA TYR A 170 -6.86 37.94 -17.34
C TYR A 170 -7.70 39.02 -16.68
N LYS A 171 -7.20 39.63 -15.59
CA LYS A 171 -7.83 40.79 -14.94
C LYS A 171 -8.04 41.95 -15.91
N ALA A 172 -7.04 42.26 -16.75
CA ALA A 172 -7.13 43.31 -17.76
C ALA A 172 -8.23 43.09 -18.82
N LYS A 173 -8.81 41.88 -18.90
CA LYS A 173 -9.89 41.54 -19.84
C LYS A 173 -11.29 41.63 -19.22
N LEU A 174 -11.39 41.89 -17.92
CA LEU A 174 -12.67 41.92 -17.19
C LEU A 174 -13.20 43.36 -17.06
N SER A 175 -14.52 43.50 -16.94
CA SER A 175 -15.14 44.80 -16.69
C SER A 175 -14.90 45.28 -15.25
N PRO A 176 -14.87 46.59 -15.00
CA PRO A 176 -14.64 47.15 -13.67
C PRO A 176 -15.64 46.68 -12.59
N ASP A 177 -16.89 46.42 -12.98
CA ASP A 177 -17.97 46.02 -12.06
C ASP A 177 -17.73 44.64 -11.42
N ILE A 178 -17.01 43.76 -12.12
CA ILE A 178 -16.67 42.41 -11.60
C ILE A 178 -15.70 42.52 -10.41
N PHE A 179 -14.87 43.56 -10.35
CA PHE A 179 -13.91 43.75 -9.25
C PHE A 179 -14.56 44.13 -7.92
N GLN A 180 -15.83 44.54 -7.93
CA GLN A 180 -16.59 44.82 -6.71
C GLN A 180 -17.11 43.55 -6.05
N LYS A 181 -17.03 42.38 -6.70
CA LYS A 181 -17.37 41.10 -6.08
C LYS A 181 -16.44 40.79 -4.91
N SER A 182 -17.01 40.37 -3.79
CA SER A 182 -16.31 40.14 -2.52
C SER A 182 -15.08 39.22 -2.65
N THR A 183 -15.11 38.24 -3.55
CA THR A 183 -14.00 37.33 -3.84
C THR A 183 -12.77 38.06 -4.40
N PHE A 184 -12.93 38.93 -5.40
CA PHE A 184 -11.79 39.65 -6.00
C PHE A 184 -11.19 40.67 -5.02
N VAL A 185 -12.02 41.31 -4.20
CA VAL A 185 -11.54 42.19 -3.12
C VAL A 185 -10.65 41.44 -2.14
N LYS A 186 -11.04 40.22 -1.72
CA LYS A 186 -10.23 39.38 -0.84
C LYS A 186 -8.90 38.97 -1.48
N ILE A 187 -8.92 38.51 -2.73
CA ILE A 187 -7.70 38.14 -3.47
C ILE A 187 -6.74 39.33 -3.54
N GLU A 188 -7.24 40.51 -3.89
CA GLU A 188 -6.42 41.73 -4.00
C GLU A 188 -5.81 42.13 -2.65
N ASN A 189 -6.57 42.02 -1.56
CA ASN A 189 -6.05 42.31 -0.23
C ASN A 189 -4.91 41.36 0.16
N TYR A 190 -5.03 40.06 -0.14
CA TYR A 190 -3.94 39.11 0.08
C TYR A 190 -2.73 39.42 -0.81
N VAL A 191 -2.93 39.55 -2.12
CA VAL A 191 -1.83 39.77 -3.07
C VAL A 191 -1.04 41.04 -2.77
N LYS A 192 -1.71 42.13 -2.34
CA LYS A 192 -1.04 43.38 -1.94
C LYS A 192 -0.06 43.20 -0.78
N GLN A 193 -0.31 42.25 0.14
CA GLN A 193 0.54 42.05 1.31
C GLN A 193 1.94 41.50 0.95
N PHE A 194 2.07 40.82 -0.18
CA PHE A 194 3.29 40.09 -0.53
C PHE A 194 3.79 40.32 -1.96
N VAL A 195 3.19 41.24 -2.71
CA VAL A 195 3.57 41.51 -4.11
C VAL A 195 5.04 41.93 -4.25
N ASN A 196 5.56 42.71 -3.30
CA ASN A 196 6.95 43.16 -3.31
C ASN A 196 7.92 41.98 -3.16
N GLU A 197 7.63 41.03 -2.25
CA GLU A 197 8.42 39.81 -2.08
C GLU A 197 8.41 38.92 -3.34
N ILE A 198 7.28 38.86 -4.06
CA ILE A 198 7.18 38.10 -5.31
C ILE A 198 8.00 38.75 -6.45
N ASP A 199 8.06 40.08 -6.49
CA ASP A 199 8.81 40.79 -7.52
C ASP A 199 10.33 40.71 -7.29
N ASP A 200 10.78 40.68 -6.03
CA ASP A 200 12.20 40.68 -5.59
C ASP A 200 12.97 39.32 -5.67
N ILE A 201 12.36 38.25 -6.19
CA ILE A 201 12.91 36.87 -6.21
C ILE A 201 14.26 36.71 -6.95
N GLU A 202 14.73 37.71 -7.70
CA GLU A 202 15.96 37.64 -8.52
C GLU A 202 17.25 37.34 -7.72
N LYS A 203 17.19 37.29 -6.37
CA LYS A 203 18.31 36.96 -5.47
C LYS A 203 18.24 35.58 -4.80
N ALA A 204 17.20 34.78 -5.04
CA ALA A 204 17.04 33.50 -4.34
C ALA A 204 17.87 32.36 -4.99
N PRO A 205 18.62 31.56 -4.20
CA PRO A 205 19.37 30.42 -4.73
C PRO A 205 18.41 29.36 -5.29
N LYS A 206 18.78 28.80 -6.45
CA LYS A 206 18.10 27.63 -7.03
C LYS A 206 18.34 26.44 -6.10
N PHE A 207 17.30 26.02 -5.37
CA PHE A 207 17.35 24.75 -4.65
C PHE A 207 17.49 23.63 -5.68
N LEU A 208 18.63 22.93 -5.66
CA LEU A 208 18.75 21.63 -6.31
C LEU A 208 17.85 20.66 -5.53
N GLU A 209 16.91 20.02 -6.21
CA GLU A 209 16.28 18.80 -5.71
C GLU A 209 17.39 17.74 -5.55
N ILE A 210 17.83 17.51 -4.32
CA ILE A 210 18.73 16.41 -3.98
C ILE A 210 17.91 15.13 -4.12
N GLN A 211 18.01 14.46 -5.27
CA GLN A 211 17.66 13.05 -5.36
C GLN A 211 18.70 12.26 -4.57
N CYS A 212 18.43 11.98 -3.30
CA CYS A 212 19.17 10.97 -2.55
C CYS A 212 18.90 9.60 -3.18
N LYS A 213 19.68 9.22 -4.19
CA LYS A 213 19.78 7.83 -4.62
C LYS A 213 20.68 7.12 -3.61
N GLY A 214 20.08 6.36 -2.70
CA GLY A 214 20.84 5.48 -1.82
C GLY A 214 21.77 4.58 -2.64
N ILE A 215 23.06 4.60 -2.32
CA ILE A 215 24.08 3.80 -3.01
C ILE A 215 24.25 2.49 -2.22
N PRO A 216 24.27 1.32 -2.89
CA PRO A 216 24.58 0.06 -2.22
C PRO A 216 25.95 0.09 -1.53
N TYR A 217 26.14 -0.78 -0.53
CA TYR A 217 27.38 -0.89 0.22
C TYR A 217 28.59 -1.05 -0.71
N LYS A 218 29.59 -0.16 -0.58
CA LYS A 218 30.77 -0.09 -1.46
C LYS A 218 30.46 0.09 -2.97
N GLY A 219 29.28 0.61 -3.32
CA GLY A 219 28.89 0.92 -4.70
C GLY A 219 28.12 -0.19 -5.41
N PHE A 220 27.76 0.04 -6.68
CA PHE A 220 27.03 -0.90 -7.52
C PHE A 220 27.94 -2.02 -8.06
N SER A 221 27.35 -3.20 -8.28
CA SER A 221 28.01 -4.37 -8.85
C SER A 221 28.37 -4.16 -10.32
N SER A 222 29.52 -4.70 -10.73
CA SER A 222 29.92 -4.80 -12.12
C SER A 222 29.31 -6.00 -12.86
N GLU A 223 28.61 -6.89 -12.15
CA GLU A 223 27.98 -8.09 -12.74
C GLU A 223 26.59 -7.76 -13.30
N PRO A 224 26.34 -7.96 -14.61
CA PRO A 224 25.07 -7.58 -15.25
C PRO A 224 23.84 -8.21 -14.59
N GLU A 225 23.93 -9.45 -14.11
CA GLU A 225 22.82 -10.17 -13.49
C GLU A 225 22.32 -9.55 -12.19
N ILE A 226 23.16 -8.79 -11.50
CA ILE A 226 22.90 -8.18 -10.20
C ILE A 226 23.40 -6.74 -10.16
N ALA A 227 23.29 -6.00 -11.27
CA ALA A 227 23.85 -4.65 -11.41
C ALA A 227 23.35 -3.65 -10.35
N ALA A 228 22.14 -3.85 -9.82
CA ALA A 228 21.59 -3.01 -8.75
C ALA A 228 22.10 -3.38 -7.34
N ALA A 229 22.86 -4.47 -7.20
CA ALA A 229 23.42 -4.94 -5.93
C ALA A 229 24.76 -4.29 -5.60
N SER A 230 25.24 -4.53 -4.39
CA SER A 230 26.54 -4.11 -3.89
C SER A 230 27.67 -4.69 -4.74
N LEU A 231 28.76 -3.92 -4.89
CA LEU A 231 30.02 -4.36 -5.48
C LEU A 231 30.59 -5.61 -4.78
N MET A 232 30.23 -5.82 -3.52
CA MET A 232 30.62 -6.98 -2.74
C MET A 232 29.80 -8.24 -3.07
N CYS A 233 28.77 -8.15 -3.90
CA CYS A 233 27.98 -9.30 -4.30
C CYS A 233 28.52 -9.94 -5.59
N PHE A 234 28.29 -11.25 -5.74
CA PHE A 234 28.41 -11.97 -7.01
C PHE A 234 27.26 -12.95 -7.20
N TYR A 235 26.99 -13.32 -8.45
CA TYR A 235 25.97 -14.29 -8.82
C TYR A 235 26.56 -15.66 -9.17
N ASN A 236 26.05 -16.71 -8.51
CA ASN A 236 26.35 -18.11 -8.84
C ASN A 236 25.15 -19.02 -8.47
N ASN A 237 24.11 -19.05 -9.32
CA ASN A 237 22.86 -19.75 -9.01
C ASN A 237 22.31 -19.32 -7.63
N GLY A 238 22.29 -18.01 -7.40
CA GLY A 238 22.06 -17.35 -6.12
C GLY A 238 23.03 -16.20 -5.93
N VAL A 239 22.70 -15.26 -5.03
CA VAL A 239 23.57 -14.12 -4.72
C VAL A 239 24.44 -14.45 -3.51
N TYR A 240 25.74 -14.19 -3.60
CA TYR A 240 26.74 -14.47 -2.57
C TYR A 240 27.62 -13.25 -2.35
N VAL A 241 28.40 -13.25 -1.27
CA VAL A 241 29.24 -12.12 -0.88
C VAL A 241 30.74 -12.40 -1.01
N LYS A 242 31.50 -11.45 -1.58
CA LYS A 242 32.96 -11.47 -1.79
C LYS A 242 33.75 -11.19 -0.50
N ASP A 243 33.14 -10.47 0.44
CA ASP A 243 33.76 -10.00 1.69
C ASP A 243 32.72 -9.89 2.81
N ASP A 244 33.13 -9.63 4.05
CA ASP A 244 32.19 -9.39 5.15
C ASP A 244 31.35 -8.12 4.90
N ILE A 245 30.04 -8.19 5.14
CA ILE A 245 29.12 -7.04 5.09
C ILE A 245 28.51 -6.81 6.49
N PRO A 246 28.56 -5.57 7.01
CA PRO A 246 27.94 -5.23 8.28
C PRO A 246 26.42 -5.46 8.32
N ARG A 247 25.84 -5.48 9.52
CA ARG A 247 24.39 -5.40 9.71
C ARG A 247 23.87 -4.08 9.16
N ALA A 248 22.59 -4.04 8.77
CA ALA A 248 21.88 -2.86 8.30
C ALA A 248 22.43 -2.20 7.03
N SER A 249 23.36 -2.83 6.32
CA SER A 249 23.94 -2.32 5.09
C SER A 249 22.99 -2.49 3.91
N ILE A 250 22.91 -1.47 3.06
CA ILE A 250 22.16 -1.51 1.80
C ILE A 250 22.86 -2.49 0.85
N LEU A 251 22.20 -3.59 0.51
CA LEU A 251 22.71 -4.62 -0.40
C LEU A 251 22.35 -4.37 -1.85
N PHE A 252 21.17 -3.85 -2.13
CA PHE A 252 20.77 -3.48 -3.47
C PHE A 252 19.76 -2.34 -3.43
N VAL A 253 19.79 -1.49 -4.45
CA VAL A 253 18.80 -0.43 -4.70
C VAL A 253 18.40 -0.56 -6.15
N GLU A 254 17.22 -1.13 -6.36
CA GLU A 254 16.72 -1.46 -7.70
C GLU A 254 15.49 -0.61 -8.02
N ASP A 255 15.56 0.11 -9.14
CA ASP A 255 14.38 0.67 -9.78
C ASP A 255 13.74 -0.42 -10.66
N PRO A 256 12.54 -0.91 -10.32
CA PRO A 256 11.89 -1.96 -11.09
C PRO A 256 11.72 -1.56 -12.56
N ILE A 257 11.99 -2.50 -13.47
CA ILE A 257 11.69 -2.32 -14.90
C ILE A 257 10.20 -2.07 -15.12
N MET A 258 9.37 -2.71 -14.29
CA MET A 258 7.91 -2.67 -14.34
C MET A 258 7.34 -2.49 -12.95
N GLN A 259 6.34 -1.63 -12.86
CA GLN A 259 5.56 -1.38 -11.66
C GLN A 259 4.10 -1.25 -12.04
N SER A 260 3.19 -1.88 -11.30
CA SER A 260 1.75 -1.78 -11.55
C SER A 260 0.94 -1.96 -10.29
N LEU A 261 -0.06 -1.10 -10.15
CA LEU A 261 -1.06 -1.12 -9.09
C LEU A 261 -2.21 -2.06 -9.48
N ASN A 262 -2.78 -2.73 -8.48
CA ASN A 262 -3.91 -3.64 -8.69
C ASN A 262 -5.29 -3.04 -8.38
N ILE A 263 -5.36 -1.95 -7.62
CA ILE A 263 -6.62 -1.24 -7.36
C ILE A 263 -6.55 0.13 -8.04
N PRO A 264 -7.43 0.38 -9.02
CA PRO A 264 -7.52 1.68 -9.66
C PRO A 264 -8.18 2.74 -8.76
N ILE A 265 -8.02 4.03 -9.09
CA ILE A 265 -8.69 5.14 -8.40
C ILE A 265 -8.33 5.27 -6.91
N LEU A 266 -7.20 4.73 -6.46
CA LEU A 266 -6.67 4.94 -5.10
C LEU A 266 -5.32 5.66 -5.09
N ASP A 267 -4.47 5.30 -6.04
CA ASP A 267 -3.11 5.75 -6.09
C ASP A 267 -2.79 6.41 -7.43
N CYS A 268 -1.73 7.21 -7.40
CA CYS A 268 -1.16 7.73 -8.62
C CYS A 268 -0.45 6.62 -9.39
N GLU A 269 -0.70 6.55 -10.70
CA GLU A 269 -0.07 5.58 -11.62
C GLU A 269 1.42 5.89 -11.91
N VAL A 270 1.95 6.99 -11.39
CA VAL A 270 3.31 7.48 -11.66
C VAL A 270 4.16 7.49 -10.41
N CYS A 271 3.68 8.12 -9.34
CA CYS A 271 4.43 8.23 -8.09
C CYS A 271 3.96 7.25 -7.02
N TYR A 272 2.88 6.48 -7.26
CA TYR A 272 2.30 5.48 -6.35
C TYR A 272 1.84 6.00 -4.97
N LYS A 273 1.99 7.32 -4.72
CA LYS A 273 1.48 7.98 -3.53
C LYS A 273 -0.05 7.86 -3.50
N GLN A 274 -0.56 7.53 -2.32
CA GLN A 274 -2.00 7.51 -2.08
C GLN A 274 -2.49 8.94 -2.00
N SER A 275 -3.58 9.21 -2.71
CA SER A 275 -4.28 10.47 -2.60
C SER A 275 -5.56 10.21 -1.83
N GLN A 276 -5.53 10.37 -0.50
CA GLN A 276 -6.69 10.07 0.36
C GLN A 276 -7.97 10.78 -0.10
N ASN A 277 -7.86 12.02 -0.60
CA ASN A 277 -9.02 12.83 -0.98
C ASN A 277 -8.90 13.54 -2.35
N GLN A 278 -7.82 13.29 -3.11
CA GLN A 278 -7.57 14.08 -4.32
C GLN A 278 -6.90 13.31 -5.45
N ILE A 279 -7.74 12.66 -6.25
CA ILE A 279 -7.35 11.91 -7.44
C ILE A 279 -7.96 12.57 -8.67
N TYR A 280 -7.19 12.56 -9.74
CA TYR A 280 -7.62 12.93 -11.08
C TYR A 280 -7.52 11.73 -11.99
N SER A 281 -8.37 11.67 -13.01
CA SER A 281 -8.24 10.67 -14.06
C SER A 281 -7.72 11.31 -15.35
N CYS A 282 -7.13 10.50 -16.23
CA CYS A 282 -6.83 10.94 -17.59
C CYS A 282 -8.09 11.49 -18.25
N LEU A 283 -8.01 12.70 -18.81
CA LEU A 283 -9.16 13.41 -19.38
C LEU A 283 -9.82 12.68 -20.57
N GLU A 284 -9.08 11.80 -21.25
CA GLU A 284 -9.58 11.02 -22.39
C GLU A 284 -10.13 9.65 -21.95
N CYS A 285 -9.33 8.82 -21.27
CA CYS A 285 -9.75 7.45 -20.98
C CYS A 285 -10.53 7.30 -19.67
N ARG A 286 -10.34 8.20 -18.69
CA ARG A 286 -10.95 8.16 -17.36
C ARG A 286 -10.63 6.94 -16.48
N TYR A 287 -9.66 6.11 -16.88
CA TYR A 287 -9.23 4.90 -16.16
C TYR A 287 -7.90 5.06 -15.41
N LYS A 288 -6.90 5.69 -16.04
CA LYS A 288 -5.61 5.99 -15.39
C LYS A 288 -5.76 7.16 -14.42
N THR A 289 -5.20 7.03 -13.23
CA THR A 289 -5.34 8.00 -12.14
C THR A 289 -4.04 8.63 -11.67
N TYR A 290 -4.10 9.89 -11.26
CA TYR A 290 -2.94 10.71 -10.91
C TYR A 290 -3.24 11.57 -9.68
N CYS A 291 -2.23 11.78 -8.84
CA CYS A 291 -2.35 12.65 -7.67
C CYS A 291 -2.21 14.15 -8.01
N SER A 292 -1.75 14.49 -9.22
CA SER A 292 -1.55 15.88 -9.64
C SER A 292 -1.48 16.02 -11.16
N PRO A 293 -1.72 17.24 -11.69
CA PRO A 293 -1.49 17.55 -13.10
C PRO A 293 -0.05 17.31 -13.55
N LEU A 294 0.93 17.48 -12.66
CA LEU A 294 2.34 17.18 -12.95
C LEU A 294 2.56 15.69 -13.21
N CYS A 295 1.95 14.79 -12.42
CA CYS A 295 2.05 13.35 -12.66
C CYS A 295 1.34 12.95 -13.95
N LEU A 296 0.19 13.56 -14.25
CA LEU A 296 -0.49 13.36 -15.52
C LEU A 296 0.40 13.75 -16.71
N GLU A 297 1.08 14.90 -16.64
CA GLU A 297 2.00 15.33 -17.72
C GLU A 297 3.24 14.42 -17.81
N ARG A 298 3.74 13.88 -16.69
CA ARG A 298 4.85 12.91 -16.68
C ARG A 298 4.50 11.60 -17.38
N ASP A 299 3.28 11.07 -17.20
CA ASP A 299 2.86 9.81 -17.87
C ASP A 299 2.39 10.01 -19.31
N LYS A 300 2.10 11.25 -19.72
CA LYS A 300 1.43 11.56 -21.00
C LYS A 300 2.06 10.89 -22.22
N THR A 301 3.39 10.85 -22.29
CA THR A 301 4.11 10.24 -23.42
C THR A 301 3.94 8.72 -23.45
N ALA A 302 4.08 8.05 -22.30
CA ALA A 302 3.89 6.62 -22.18
C ALA A 302 2.42 6.21 -22.33
N HIS A 303 1.51 6.98 -21.72
CA HIS A 303 0.08 6.70 -21.74
C HIS A 303 -0.58 6.99 -23.09
N ARG A 304 -0.01 7.86 -23.93
CA ARG A 304 -0.60 8.24 -25.23
C ARG A 304 -1.01 7.02 -26.06
N ASP A 305 -0.12 6.05 -26.17
CA ASP A 305 -0.33 4.85 -27.01
C ASP A 305 -1.26 3.84 -26.32
N GLU A 306 -1.41 3.93 -24.99
CA GLU A 306 -2.30 3.09 -24.18
C GLU A 306 -3.72 3.63 -24.09
N CYS A 307 -3.89 4.95 -24.25
CA CYS A 307 -5.08 5.67 -23.83
C CYS A 307 -6.36 5.14 -24.49
N VAL A 308 -6.31 4.87 -25.80
CA VAL A 308 -7.42 4.27 -26.54
C VAL A 308 -7.75 2.86 -26.03
N GLY A 309 -6.74 2.07 -25.68
CA GLY A 309 -6.89 0.73 -25.13
C GLY A 309 -7.50 0.71 -23.74
N TYR A 310 -7.27 1.74 -22.93
CA TYR A 310 -7.99 1.97 -21.67
C TYR A 310 -9.41 2.47 -21.92
N LYS A 311 -9.61 3.47 -22.80
CA LYS A 311 -10.92 4.04 -23.12
C LYS A 311 -11.91 2.96 -23.55
N GLN A 312 -11.51 2.06 -24.44
CA GLN A 312 -12.35 0.95 -24.90
C GLN A 312 -12.24 -0.33 -24.04
N LEU A 313 -11.45 -0.32 -22.96
CA LEU A 313 -11.21 -1.44 -22.05
C LEU A 313 -10.32 -2.59 -22.54
N THR A 314 -9.87 -2.65 -23.79
CA THR A 314 -9.00 -3.74 -24.31
C THR A 314 -7.81 -4.04 -23.39
N ILE A 315 -7.10 -3.02 -22.90
CA ILE A 315 -5.94 -3.21 -22.02
C ILE A 315 -6.35 -3.80 -20.65
N LEU A 316 -7.48 -3.34 -20.08
CA LEU A 316 -7.98 -3.79 -18.78
C LEU A 316 -8.57 -5.22 -18.84
N VAL A 317 -9.35 -5.51 -19.88
CA VAL A 317 -10.01 -6.81 -20.07
C VAL A 317 -8.99 -7.89 -20.43
N LEU A 318 -7.85 -7.54 -21.05
CA LEU A 318 -6.77 -8.48 -21.36
C LEU A 318 -5.71 -8.61 -20.25
N ASP A 319 -5.81 -7.84 -19.15
CA ASP A 319 -4.75 -7.73 -18.13
C ASP A 319 -3.40 -7.32 -18.74
N ALA A 320 -3.44 -6.48 -19.78
CA ALA A 320 -2.31 -6.24 -20.68
C ALA A 320 -1.52 -4.96 -20.38
N SER A 321 -1.84 -4.21 -19.31
CA SER A 321 -1.21 -2.91 -19.00
C SER A 321 0.31 -2.97 -19.04
N CYS A 322 0.89 -3.87 -18.23
CA CYS A 322 2.33 -4.04 -18.14
C CYS A 322 2.93 -4.56 -19.44
N ASN A 323 2.28 -5.56 -20.05
CA ASN A 323 2.74 -6.19 -21.28
C ASN A 323 2.82 -5.17 -22.43
N PHE A 324 1.78 -4.36 -22.61
CA PHE A 324 1.72 -3.33 -23.64
C PHE A 324 2.75 -2.23 -23.41
N ARG A 325 2.86 -1.69 -22.18
CA ARG A 325 3.81 -0.62 -21.85
C ARG A 325 5.26 -1.05 -22.11
N ILE A 326 5.62 -2.26 -21.67
CA ILE A 326 6.95 -2.84 -21.91
C ILE A 326 7.16 -3.11 -23.40
N PHE A 327 6.15 -3.63 -24.10
CA PHE A 327 6.23 -3.85 -25.54
C PHE A 327 6.55 -2.57 -26.32
N VAL A 328 5.93 -1.44 -25.97
CA VAL A 328 6.21 -0.15 -26.61
C VAL A 328 7.66 0.28 -26.36
N ARG A 329 8.14 0.17 -25.11
CA ARG A 329 9.54 0.46 -24.75
C ARG A 329 10.53 -0.41 -25.52
N ILE A 330 10.29 -1.72 -25.54
CA ILE A 330 11.12 -2.69 -26.26
C ILE A 330 11.08 -2.42 -27.76
N SER A 331 9.90 -2.15 -28.34
CA SER A 331 9.77 -1.85 -29.77
C SER A 331 10.58 -0.60 -30.17
N ASN A 332 10.61 0.42 -29.31
CA ASN A 332 11.45 1.59 -29.51
C ASN A 332 12.95 1.23 -29.50
N LEU A 333 13.40 0.43 -28.52
CA LEU A 333 14.79 -0.03 -28.45
C LEU A 333 15.19 -0.89 -29.65
N LEU A 334 14.30 -1.78 -30.10
CA LEU A 334 14.52 -2.59 -31.30
C LEU A 334 14.65 -1.70 -32.54
N TYR A 335 13.79 -0.69 -32.68
CA TYR A 335 13.86 0.25 -33.79
C TYR A 335 15.17 1.06 -33.80
N GLU A 336 15.58 1.59 -32.65
CA GLU A 336 16.78 2.43 -32.53
C GLU A 336 18.09 1.65 -32.70
N HIS A 337 18.18 0.44 -32.12
CA HIS A 337 19.46 -0.27 -31.99
C HIS A 337 19.57 -1.56 -32.81
N ILE A 338 18.45 -2.20 -33.19
CA ILE A 338 18.48 -3.52 -33.84
C ILE A 338 18.06 -3.45 -35.30
N PHE A 339 16.93 -2.82 -35.62
CA PHE A 339 16.34 -2.83 -36.96
C PHE A 339 17.08 -1.90 -37.94
N ASN A 340 18.33 -2.22 -38.25
CA ASN A 340 19.12 -1.55 -39.27
C ASN A 340 18.63 -1.95 -40.68
N PRO A 341 18.23 -0.99 -41.53
CA PRO A 341 17.70 -1.28 -42.86
C PRO A 341 18.64 -2.11 -43.73
N GLN A 342 19.96 -1.93 -43.63
CA GLN A 342 20.93 -2.66 -44.45
C GLN A 342 21.00 -4.14 -44.06
N MET A 343 21.01 -4.42 -42.76
CA MET A 343 21.10 -5.79 -42.22
C MET A 343 19.81 -6.59 -42.42
N PHE A 344 18.66 -5.93 -42.27
CA PHE A 344 17.35 -6.57 -42.37
C PHE A 344 16.77 -6.56 -43.80
N ARG A 345 17.45 -5.92 -44.77
CA ARG A 345 16.97 -5.77 -46.17
C ARG A 345 16.67 -7.08 -46.87
N LYS A 346 17.40 -8.15 -46.57
CA LYS A 346 17.28 -9.46 -47.24
C LYS A 346 16.26 -10.39 -46.58
N LEU A 347 15.83 -10.10 -45.36
CA LEU A 347 14.92 -10.95 -44.61
C LEU A 347 13.48 -10.74 -45.11
N ARG A 348 12.71 -11.82 -45.22
CA ARG A 348 11.36 -11.87 -45.80
C ARG A 348 10.33 -12.48 -44.86
N THR A 349 10.76 -13.29 -43.90
CA THR A 349 9.86 -13.98 -42.95
C THR A 349 10.05 -13.49 -41.51
N ALA A 350 9.03 -13.70 -40.67
CA ALA A 350 9.10 -13.39 -39.25
C ALA A 350 10.14 -14.27 -38.54
N GLU A 351 10.32 -15.52 -38.98
CA GLU A 351 11.35 -16.44 -38.49
C GLU A 351 12.75 -15.86 -38.69
N GLU A 352 13.08 -15.44 -39.91
CA GLU A 352 14.38 -14.87 -40.25
C GLU A 352 14.68 -13.62 -39.42
N VAL A 353 13.69 -12.73 -39.30
CA VAL A 353 13.81 -11.50 -38.49
C VAL A 353 13.94 -11.83 -37.01
N TRP A 354 13.15 -12.76 -36.48
CA TRP A 354 13.18 -13.18 -35.08
C TRP A 354 14.54 -13.77 -34.69
N ASN A 355 15.05 -14.71 -35.50
CA ASN A 355 16.32 -15.35 -35.25
C ASN A 355 17.47 -14.33 -35.32
N LYS A 356 17.47 -13.44 -36.32
CA LYS A 356 18.49 -12.40 -36.43
C LYS A 356 18.41 -11.38 -35.30
N MET A 357 17.21 -11.00 -34.89
CA MET A 357 16.97 -10.10 -33.76
C MET A 357 17.53 -10.71 -32.46
N LEU A 358 17.22 -11.98 -32.16
CA LEU A 358 17.71 -12.64 -30.95
C LEU A 358 19.24 -12.82 -30.96
N GLU A 359 19.85 -13.05 -32.12
CA GLU A 359 21.31 -13.08 -32.27
C GLU A 359 21.93 -11.75 -31.85
N LEU A 360 21.41 -10.63 -32.34
CA LEU A 360 21.92 -9.29 -32.04
C LEU A 360 21.66 -8.86 -30.59
N ILE A 361 20.50 -9.22 -30.03
CA ILE A 361 20.16 -8.91 -28.63
C ILE A 361 21.13 -9.60 -27.65
N LYS A 362 21.71 -10.76 -28.00
CA LYS A 362 22.66 -11.46 -27.10
C LYS A 362 23.92 -10.66 -26.82
N THR A 363 24.39 -9.86 -27.78
CA THR A 363 25.64 -9.09 -27.68
C THR A 363 25.42 -7.61 -27.37
N LEU A 364 24.18 -7.13 -27.46
CA LEU A 364 23.85 -5.72 -27.24
C LEU A 364 23.71 -5.43 -25.74
N GLU A 365 24.59 -4.57 -25.21
CA GLU A 365 24.45 -4.00 -23.87
C GLU A 365 24.10 -2.52 -23.98
N ILE A 366 23.04 -2.11 -23.30
CA ILE A 366 22.62 -0.70 -23.23
C ILE A 366 22.77 -0.26 -21.77
N PRO A 367 23.75 0.59 -21.43
CA PRO A 367 23.97 1.03 -20.06
C PRO A 367 22.70 1.65 -19.47
N GLY A 368 22.25 1.10 -18.33
CA GLY A 368 21.08 1.60 -17.60
C GLY A 368 19.71 1.21 -18.18
N ASN A 369 19.63 0.36 -19.21
CA ASN A 369 18.35 -0.16 -19.70
C ASN A 369 18.39 -1.69 -19.90
N ASN A 370 17.57 -2.40 -19.13
CA ASN A 370 17.50 -3.86 -19.11
C ASN A 370 16.19 -4.41 -19.72
N ASP A 371 15.41 -3.58 -20.45
CA ASP A 371 14.12 -4.01 -20.99
C ASP A 371 14.26 -5.20 -21.97
N LEU A 372 15.34 -5.22 -22.76
CA LEU A 372 15.61 -6.28 -23.74
C LEU A 372 15.89 -7.64 -23.10
N ASP A 373 16.17 -7.71 -21.79
CA ASP A 373 16.35 -8.98 -21.08
C ASP A 373 15.08 -9.84 -21.12
N LEU A 374 13.91 -9.19 -21.16
CA LEU A 374 12.61 -9.86 -21.30
C LEU A 374 12.44 -10.55 -22.66
N LEU A 375 13.23 -10.18 -23.67
CA LEU A 375 13.30 -10.90 -24.95
C LEU A 375 14.47 -11.87 -25.03
N ARG A 376 15.59 -11.55 -24.36
CA ARG A 376 16.80 -12.38 -24.33
C ARG A 376 16.54 -13.73 -23.68
N MET A 377 15.76 -13.75 -22.60
CA MET A 377 15.43 -14.97 -21.86
C MET A 377 14.27 -15.73 -22.52
N LYS A 378 14.51 -16.96 -22.97
CA LYS A 378 13.43 -17.88 -23.35
C LYS A 378 12.67 -18.29 -22.08
N PRO A 379 11.34 -18.07 -22.00
CA PRO A 379 10.57 -18.38 -20.80
C PRO A 379 10.44 -19.90 -20.58
N ALA A 380 10.34 -20.30 -19.31
CA ALA A 380 10.02 -21.68 -18.93
C ALA A 380 8.50 -21.94 -19.07
N TYR A 381 8.02 -22.05 -20.31
CA TYR A 381 6.59 -22.19 -20.61
C TYR A 381 5.91 -23.39 -19.93
N PHE A 382 6.67 -24.44 -19.58
CA PHE A 382 6.16 -25.62 -18.87
C PHE A 382 5.79 -25.34 -17.41
N ASP A 383 6.26 -24.23 -16.83
CA ASP A 383 5.91 -23.84 -15.46
C ASP A 383 4.49 -23.25 -15.35
N LEU A 384 3.85 -22.92 -16.48
CA LEU A 384 2.48 -22.43 -16.54
C LEU A 384 1.45 -23.57 -16.51
N SER A 385 0.28 -23.37 -15.91
CA SER A 385 -0.87 -24.26 -16.15
C SER A 385 -1.41 -24.12 -17.58
N GLU A 386 -2.16 -25.11 -18.08
CA GLU A 386 -2.79 -25.05 -19.41
C GLU A 386 -3.67 -23.80 -19.58
N MET A 387 -4.41 -23.44 -18.53
CA MET A 387 -5.26 -22.25 -18.52
C MET A 387 -4.43 -20.96 -18.59
N GLN A 388 -3.33 -20.87 -17.85
CA GLN A 388 -2.43 -19.71 -17.88
C GLN A 388 -1.76 -19.57 -19.25
N TYR A 389 -1.31 -20.68 -19.84
CA TYR A 389 -0.69 -20.67 -21.16
C TYR A 389 -1.70 -20.29 -22.25
N SER A 390 -2.90 -20.85 -22.22
CA SER A 390 -3.98 -20.48 -23.16
C SER A 390 -4.36 -19.00 -23.05
N THR A 391 -4.46 -18.49 -21.82
CA THR A 391 -4.70 -17.05 -21.56
C THR A 391 -3.58 -16.19 -22.13
N LEU A 392 -2.32 -16.61 -21.95
CA LEU A 392 -1.16 -15.90 -22.47
C LEU A 392 -1.20 -15.79 -24.00
N VAL A 393 -1.52 -16.88 -24.69
CA VAL A 393 -1.63 -16.91 -26.16
C VAL A 393 -2.80 -16.04 -26.62
N ALA A 394 -3.98 -16.19 -26.02
CA ALA A 394 -5.17 -15.41 -26.37
C ALA A 394 -4.97 -13.91 -26.13
N THR A 395 -4.35 -13.52 -25.00
CA THR A 395 -3.99 -12.13 -24.71
C THR A 395 -3.03 -11.58 -25.75
N SER A 396 -1.96 -12.30 -26.08
CA SER A 396 -0.96 -11.84 -27.05
C SER A 396 -1.57 -11.66 -28.43
N PHE A 397 -2.38 -12.63 -28.89
CA PHE A 397 -3.10 -12.55 -30.16
C PHE A 397 -4.02 -11.33 -30.26
N ARG A 398 -4.91 -11.17 -29.27
CA ARG A 398 -5.89 -10.07 -29.27
C ARG A 398 -5.21 -8.72 -29.14
N LEU A 399 -4.12 -8.64 -28.37
CA LEU A 399 -3.33 -7.42 -28.22
C LEU A 399 -2.58 -7.07 -29.52
N THR A 400 -2.08 -8.05 -30.28
CA THR A 400 -1.49 -7.82 -31.60
C THR A 400 -2.48 -7.18 -32.58
N LEU A 401 -3.72 -7.68 -32.62
CA LEU A 401 -4.77 -7.09 -33.48
C LEU A 401 -5.21 -5.72 -32.98
N PHE A 402 -5.25 -5.50 -31.67
CA PHE A 402 -5.44 -4.15 -31.13
C PHE A 402 -4.34 -3.19 -31.61
N ILE A 403 -3.06 -3.60 -31.53
CA ILE A 403 -1.93 -2.78 -32.01
C ILE A 403 -2.08 -2.46 -33.49
N GLU A 404 -2.42 -3.45 -34.32
CA GLU A 404 -2.64 -3.25 -35.77
C GLU A 404 -3.77 -2.26 -36.06
N LYS A 405 -4.91 -2.39 -35.38
CA LYS A 405 -6.13 -1.64 -35.73
C LYS A 405 -6.27 -0.29 -35.04
N LYS A 406 -5.65 -0.11 -33.88
CA LYS A 406 -5.92 1.02 -32.98
C LYS A 406 -4.71 1.89 -32.68
N THR A 407 -3.53 1.53 -33.18
CA THR A 407 -2.29 2.27 -32.92
C THR A 407 -1.48 2.46 -34.20
N ASP A 408 -0.52 3.38 -34.19
CA ASP A 408 0.44 3.61 -35.27
C ASP A 408 1.78 2.90 -35.04
N LEU A 409 1.85 2.00 -34.03
CA LEU A 409 3.11 1.42 -33.55
C LEU A 409 3.83 0.56 -34.60
N ILE A 410 3.08 -0.13 -35.46
CA ILE A 410 3.66 -0.97 -36.53
C ILE A 410 4.42 -0.09 -37.53
N ASP A 411 3.82 1.02 -37.96
CA ASP A 411 4.45 1.95 -38.88
C ASP A 411 5.54 2.78 -38.20
N LYS A 412 5.39 3.08 -36.92
CA LYS A 412 6.38 3.80 -36.13
C LYS A 412 7.67 3.00 -35.96
N TYR A 413 7.58 1.76 -35.48
CA TYR A 413 8.75 0.97 -35.05
C TYR A 413 9.15 -0.17 -35.99
N TYR A 414 8.25 -0.67 -36.85
CA TYR A 414 8.51 -1.83 -37.70
C TYR A 414 8.57 -1.49 -39.21
N LYS A 415 8.55 -0.18 -39.57
CA LYS A 415 8.69 0.28 -40.96
C LYS A 415 10.02 -0.08 -41.63
N ARG A 416 11.10 -0.24 -40.86
CA ARG A 416 12.43 -0.60 -41.39
C ARG A 416 12.53 -2.07 -41.82
N LEU A 417 11.53 -2.88 -41.51
CA LEU A 417 11.48 -4.30 -41.88
C LEU A 417 10.71 -4.48 -43.21
N HIS A 418 11.40 -5.04 -44.20
CA HIS A 418 10.85 -5.33 -45.53
C HIS A 418 10.12 -6.69 -45.59
N ILE A 419 9.24 -6.94 -44.61
CA ILE A 419 8.39 -8.13 -44.51
C ILE A 419 6.91 -7.75 -44.67
N SER A 420 6.07 -8.70 -45.07
CA SER A 420 4.63 -8.45 -45.24
C SER A 420 3.94 -8.12 -43.92
N ASN A 421 2.77 -7.46 -43.97
CA ASN A 421 2.00 -7.14 -42.76
C ASN A 421 1.67 -8.38 -41.93
N LYS A 422 1.31 -9.50 -42.58
CA LYS A 422 1.10 -10.79 -41.90
C LYS A 422 2.34 -11.20 -41.08
N GLN A 423 3.53 -11.09 -41.67
CA GLN A 423 4.79 -11.43 -40.99
C GLN A 423 5.13 -10.46 -39.86
N LYS A 424 4.81 -9.16 -39.99
CA LYS A 424 4.92 -8.19 -38.87
C LYS A 424 4.02 -8.58 -37.71
N LEU A 425 2.78 -9.01 -37.96
CA LEU A 425 1.87 -9.46 -36.90
C LEU A 425 2.41 -10.71 -36.18
N ILE A 426 2.96 -11.68 -36.92
CA ILE A 426 3.59 -12.87 -36.33
C ILE A 426 4.75 -12.47 -35.42
N LEU A 427 5.62 -11.56 -35.89
CA LEU A 427 6.75 -11.07 -35.11
C LEU A 427 6.28 -10.36 -33.82
N ILE A 428 5.34 -9.41 -33.93
CA ILE A 428 4.79 -8.65 -32.80
C ILE A 428 4.13 -9.59 -31.78
N GLY A 429 3.32 -10.54 -32.26
CA GLY A 429 2.70 -11.56 -31.44
C GLY A 429 3.70 -12.41 -30.65
N SER A 430 4.80 -12.80 -31.30
CA SER A 430 5.89 -13.57 -30.68
C SER A 430 6.61 -12.76 -29.59
N ILE A 431 6.87 -11.48 -29.85
CA ILE A 431 7.46 -10.54 -28.89
C ILE A 431 6.55 -10.42 -27.65
N LEU A 432 5.25 -10.17 -27.86
CA LEU A 432 4.26 -10.05 -26.79
C LEU A 432 4.13 -11.33 -25.95
N MET A 433 4.11 -12.49 -26.60
CA MET A 433 4.07 -13.78 -25.91
C MET A 433 5.27 -13.98 -24.99
N ARG A 434 6.48 -13.65 -25.47
CA ARG A 434 7.71 -13.79 -24.70
C ARG A 434 7.76 -12.81 -23.52
N ILE A 435 7.42 -11.54 -23.75
CA ILE A 435 7.34 -10.51 -22.70
C ILE A 435 6.31 -10.93 -21.63
N HIS A 436 5.10 -11.28 -22.05
CA HIS A 436 4.00 -11.62 -21.12
C HIS A 436 4.37 -12.81 -20.23
N CYS A 437 4.99 -13.86 -20.80
CA CYS A 437 5.40 -15.02 -20.02
C CYS A 437 6.45 -14.65 -18.97
N ASN A 438 7.46 -13.87 -19.38
CA ASN A 438 8.49 -13.41 -18.45
C ASN A 438 7.93 -12.51 -17.35
N ILE A 439 6.96 -11.63 -17.63
CA ILE A 439 6.28 -10.85 -16.59
C ILE A 439 5.51 -11.78 -15.64
N LEU A 440 4.75 -12.74 -16.18
CA LEU A 440 3.89 -13.63 -15.40
C LEU A 440 4.69 -14.54 -14.46
N LEU A 441 5.82 -15.06 -14.92
CA LEU A 441 6.65 -16.00 -14.15
C LEU A 441 7.59 -15.30 -13.15
N ASN A 442 7.91 -14.01 -13.36
CA ASN A 442 9.03 -13.37 -12.69
C ASN A 442 8.70 -12.06 -11.97
N SER A 443 7.43 -11.69 -11.87
CA SER A 443 6.99 -10.53 -11.08
C SER A 443 6.79 -10.88 -9.61
N PHE A 444 6.97 -9.89 -8.75
CA PHE A 444 6.73 -9.94 -7.32
C PHE A 444 5.51 -9.09 -6.97
N ASP A 445 4.57 -9.65 -6.22
CA ASP A 445 3.48 -8.87 -5.66
C ASP A 445 3.82 -8.48 -4.21
N PHE A 446 3.79 -7.18 -3.92
CA PHE A 446 3.98 -6.60 -2.59
C PHE A 446 2.69 -5.97 -2.09
N GLU A 447 2.34 -6.24 -0.83
CA GLU A 447 1.29 -5.46 -0.14
C GLU A 447 1.91 -4.12 0.25
N ILE A 448 1.33 -3.02 -0.22
CA ILE A 448 1.62 -1.72 0.34
C ILE A 448 0.63 -1.51 1.49
N THR A 449 1.02 -1.94 2.69
CA THR A 449 0.44 -1.40 3.93
C THR A 449 0.98 -0.02 4.11
N LYS A 450 0.27 0.99 3.62
CA LYS A 450 0.64 2.37 3.88
C LYS A 450 0.50 2.61 5.37
N THR A 451 1.57 3.09 5.98
CA THR A 451 1.55 3.86 7.23
C THR A 451 0.75 5.12 6.95
N VAL A 452 -0.56 4.95 6.85
CA VAL A 452 -1.42 6.10 7.00
C VAL A 452 -1.17 6.58 8.41
N ASN A 453 -1.03 7.88 8.58
CA ASN A 453 -1.35 8.61 9.82
C ASN A 453 -2.81 8.36 10.30
N ASN A 454 -3.40 7.22 9.94
CA ASN A 454 -4.57 6.63 10.54
C ASN A 454 -4.06 5.78 11.70
N GLU A 455 -3.49 6.45 12.69
CA GLU A 455 -3.66 6.07 14.10
C GLU A 455 -5.14 6.23 14.54
N LYS A 456 -6.10 6.04 13.62
CA LYS A 456 -7.55 6.07 13.86
C LYS A 456 -8.22 4.73 13.55
N THR A 457 -7.51 3.72 13.03
CA THR A 457 -8.00 2.34 13.10
C THR A 457 -7.78 1.79 14.51
N ARG A 458 -8.82 2.04 15.32
CA ARG A 458 -9.37 1.21 16.41
C ARG A 458 -8.49 0.04 16.89
N ASN A 459 -8.20 0.04 18.20
CA ASN A 459 -7.63 -1.03 19.06
C ASN A 459 -6.14 -1.02 19.41
N THR A 460 -5.29 -0.18 18.82
CA THR A 460 -3.88 -0.09 19.25
C THR A 460 -3.53 1.24 19.87
N LEU A 461 -2.68 1.20 20.90
CA LEU A 461 -2.05 2.35 21.55
C LEU A 461 -1.48 3.33 20.50
N PRO A 462 -1.47 4.65 20.74
CA PRO A 462 -0.82 5.61 19.83
C PRO A 462 0.70 5.51 19.99
N LEU A 463 1.34 4.67 19.16
CA LEU A 463 2.71 4.18 19.42
C LEU A 463 3.79 5.22 19.15
N ASN A 464 3.51 6.26 18.35
CA ASN A 464 4.50 7.23 17.87
C ASN A 464 4.21 8.66 18.32
N LEU A 465 3.67 8.85 19.52
CA LEU A 465 3.43 10.19 20.06
C LEU A 465 4.73 10.93 20.35
N THR A 466 4.82 12.17 19.86
CA THR A 466 5.82 13.15 20.29
C THR A 466 5.59 13.54 21.74
N ILE A 467 6.62 14.09 22.39
CA ILE A 467 6.51 14.57 23.77
C ILE A 467 5.43 15.65 23.94
N LYS A 468 5.20 16.50 22.92
CA LYS A 468 4.12 17.50 22.94
C LYS A 468 2.73 16.87 22.88
N GLU A 469 2.57 15.82 22.08
CA GLU A 469 1.30 15.11 22.01
C GLU A 469 1.04 14.29 23.28
N ILE A 470 2.09 13.72 23.89
CA ILE A 470 2.00 13.14 25.24
C ILE A 470 1.59 14.23 26.23
N GLU A 471 2.23 15.40 26.21
CA GLU A 471 1.86 16.53 27.08
C GLU A 471 0.38 16.90 26.95
N GLU A 472 -0.13 17.08 25.73
CA GLU A 472 -1.54 17.37 25.45
C GLU A 472 -2.46 16.23 25.90
N MET A 473 -2.14 14.99 25.52
CA MET A 473 -2.94 13.81 25.87
C MET A 473 -3.06 13.67 27.38
N VAL A 474 -1.95 13.67 28.11
CA VAL A 474 -2.02 13.43 29.54
C VAL A 474 -2.67 14.65 30.23
N LYS A 475 -2.60 15.89 29.69
CA LYS A 475 -3.26 17.09 30.29
C LYS A 475 -4.78 17.02 30.26
N THR A 476 -5.36 16.25 29.35
CA THR A 476 -6.81 16.05 29.28
C THR A 476 -7.37 15.09 30.34
N VAL A 477 -6.50 14.40 31.08
CA VAL A 477 -6.88 13.41 32.10
C VAL A 477 -6.75 14.01 33.50
N ASN A 478 -7.72 13.71 34.38
CA ASN A 478 -7.70 14.13 35.80
C ASN A 478 -6.59 13.39 36.59
N ARG A 479 -5.35 13.89 36.50
CA ARG A 479 -4.18 13.31 37.17
C ARG A 479 -4.09 13.66 38.66
N ARG A 480 -3.62 12.71 39.48
CA ARG A 480 -3.56 12.84 40.96
C ARG A 480 -2.16 12.59 41.50
N GLN A 481 -1.78 13.30 42.56
CA GLN A 481 -0.60 12.96 43.38
C GLN A 481 -0.94 11.70 44.17
N CYS A 482 -0.40 10.54 43.78
CA CYS A 482 -0.83 9.25 44.30
C CYS A 482 0.38 8.46 44.84
N PHE A 483 0.43 8.22 46.16
CA PHE A 483 1.38 7.29 46.81
C PHE A 483 0.72 5.93 47.10
N ILE A 484 -0.29 5.56 46.30
CA ILE A 484 -1.15 4.42 46.62
C ILE A 484 -0.56 3.14 46.04
N MET A 485 -0.21 2.20 46.93
CA MET A 485 0.39 0.91 46.58
C MET A 485 -0.63 -0.11 46.05
N ASP A 486 -1.93 0.06 46.32
CA ASP A 486 -2.98 -0.89 45.96
C ASP A 486 -4.13 -0.20 45.19
N VAL A 487 -4.19 -0.48 43.87
CA VAL A 487 -5.16 0.09 42.94
C VAL A 487 -6.56 -0.51 43.13
N GLU A 488 -6.66 -1.78 43.55
CA GLU A 488 -7.96 -2.42 43.80
C GLU A 488 -8.64 -1.83 45.03
N LYS A 489 -7.85 -1.56 46.08
CA LYS A 489 -8.33 -0.85 47.27
C LYS A 489 -8.73 0.59 46.97
N PHE A 490 -8.01 1.26 46.07
CA PHE A 490 -8.32 2.63 45.67
C PHE A 490 -9.70 2.77 45.01
N TYR A 491 -10.04 1.84 44.12
CA TYR A 491 -11.30 1.82 43.40
C TYR A 491 -12.43 1.08 44.16
N ASP A 492 -12.18 0.60 45.38
CA ASP A 492 -13.12 -0.21 46.17
C ASP A 492 -13.70 -1.38 45.35
N ILE A 493 -12.81 -2.26 44.91
CA ILE A 493 -13.17 -3.37 44.02
C ILE A 493 -13.38 -4.63 44.83
N ASN A 494 -14.55 -5.23 44.67
CA ASN A 494 -14.81 -6.60 45.09
C ASN A 494 -14.57 -7.54 43.92
N PHE A 495 -13.47 -8.30 43.91
CA PHE A 495 -13.09 -9.13 42.76
C PHE A 495 -14.20 -10.11 42.32
N ASN A 496 -14.91 -10.75 43.26
CA ASN A 496 -15.98 -11.70 42.91
C ASN A 496 -17.16 -11.00 42.24
N ARG A 497 -17.64 -9.89 42.78
CA ARG A 497 -18.81 -9.16 42.26
C ARG A 497 -18.45 -8.34 41.02
N ASP A 498 -17.39 -7.55 41.12
CA ASP A 498 -17.08 -6.50 40.15
C ASP A 498 -16.28 -7.03 38.95
N VAL A 499 -15.52 -8.13 39.11
CA VAL A 499 -14.73 -8.74 38.02
C VAL A 499 -15.40 -10.02 37.52
N ILE A 500 -15.59 -11.04 38.38
CA ILE A 500 -16.08 -12.36 37.93
C ILE A 500 -17.55 -12.28 37.46
N GLN A 501 -18.47 -11.83 38.31
CA GLN A 501 -19.89 -11.78 37.96
C GLN A 501 -20.16 -10.80 36.81
N ARG A 502 -19.48 -9.64 36.79
CA ARG A 502 -19.58 -8.67 35.69
C ARG A 502 -19.09 -9.26 34.37
N ALA A 503 -17.96 -9.99 34.37
CA ALA A 503 -17.46 -10.67 33.18
C ALA A 503 -18.46 -11.71 32.66
N GLU A 504 -19.03 -12.54 33.55
CA GLU A 504 -20.04 -13.53 33.19
C GLU A 504 -21.29 -12.86 32.59
N HIS A 505 -21.75 -11.76 33.19
CA HIS A 505 -22.88 -10.99 32.68
C HIS A 505 -22.63 -10.44 31.26
N ILE A 506 -21.47 -9.80 31.02
CA ILE A 506 -21.11 -9.25 29.70
C ILE A 506 -21.00 -10.36 28.64
N ILE A 507 -20.36 -11.48 28.99
CA ILE A 507 -20.16 -12.59 28.05
C ILE A 507 -21.49 -13.28 27.72
N ASN A 508 -22.37 -13.46 28.71
CA ASN A 508 -23.65 -14.14 28.49
C ASN A 508 -24.68 -13.25 27.78
N SER A 509 -24.72 -11.94 28.06
CA SER A 509 -25.64 -11.02 27.38
C SER A 509 -25.36 -10.85 25.89
N LYS A 510 -24.11 -11.06 25.45
CA LYS A 510 -23.67 -10.89 24.05
C LYS A 510 -23.46 -12.21 23.29
N LYS A 511 -23.77 -13.37 23.89
CA LYS A 511 -23.67 -14.68 23.21
C LYS A 511 -24.81 -14.96 22.22
N ASP A 512 -25.98 -14.35 22.39
CA ASP A 512 -27.18 -14.64 21.62
C ASP A 512 -27.35 -13.80 20.33
N SER A 513 -26.48 -12.80 20.11
CA SER A 513 -26.46 -12.02 18.86
C SER A 513 -25.84 -12.86 17.73
N LYS A 514 -26.70 -13.46 16.90
CA LYS A 514 -26.35 -14.31 15.74
C LYS A 514 -25.53 -13.62 14.63
N GLU A 515 -25.17 -12.35 14.76
CA GLU A 515 -24.43 -11.55 13.76
C GLU A 515 -22.93 -11.40 14.03
N MET A 516 -22.34 -12.14 14.97
CA MET A 516 -20.89 -12.07 15.19
C MET A 516 -20.11 -12.89 14.15
N GLY A 517 -20.02 -12.35 12.93
CA GLY A 517 -19.16 -12.86 11.87
C GLY A 517 -17.69 -12.94 12.32
N VAL A 518 -17.05 -14.06 12.02
CA VAL A 518 -15.62 -14.36 12.27
C VAL A 518 -14.68 -13.36 11.56
N SER A 519 -15.20 -12.47 10.70
CA SER A 519 -14.47 -11.54 9.85
C SER A 519 -13.86 -10.33 10.56
N HIS A 520 -14.29 -9.95 11.77
CA HIS A 520 -13.86 -8.70 12.43
C HIS A 520 -12.82 -8.86 13.56
N LEU A 521 -12.32 -10.08 13.82
CA LEU A 521 -11.24 -10.27 14.78
C LEU A 521 -9.93 -9.69 14.21
N THR A 522 -9.38 -8.64 14.82
CA THR A 522 -8.10 -8.02 14.44
C THR A 522 -7.04 -9.09 14.25
N VAL A 523 -6.60 -9.35 13.02
CA VAL A 523 -5.49 -10.28 12.80
C VAL A 523 -4.30 -9.72 13.57
N LEU A 524 -3.72 -10.50 14.49
CA LEU A 524 -2.49 -10.10 15.20
C LEU A 524 -1.49 -9.63 14.13
N ARG A 525 -0.87 -8.46 14.31
CA ARG A 525 -0.04 -7.80 13.27
C ARG A 525 0.98 -8.74 12.62
N HIS A 526 1.43 -9.76 13.36
CA HIS A 526 2.44 -10.74 12.95
C HIS A 526 1.90 -12.12 12.54
N VAL A 527 0.59 -12.35 12.64
CA VAL A 527 -0.08 -13.62 12.29
C VAL A 527 -0.94 -13.40 11.05
N LYS A 528 -0.35 -12.81 10.01
CA LYS A 528 -0.99 -12.77 8.70
C LYS A 528 -0.94 -14.18 8.12
N PRO A 529 -2.05 -14.74 7.63
CA PRO A 529 -2.00 -16.03 6.97
C PRO A 529 -1.16 -15.91 5.70
N CYS A 530 -0.40 -16.94 5.38
CA CYS A 530 0.43 -17.05 4.18
C CYS A 530 -0.47 -17.25 2.96
N LYS A 531 -1.18 -16.19 2.56
CA LYS A 531 -2.15 -16.18 1.47
C LYS A 531 -1.55 -15.53 0.23
N ARG A 532 -2.07 -15.95 -0.92
CA ARG A 532 -1.81 -15.25 -2.18
C ARG A 532 -2.47 -13.88 -2.09
N ILE A 533 -1.80 -12.86 -2.58
CA ILE A 533 -2.41 -11.55 -2.68
C ILE A 533 -3.48 -11.60 -3.76
N HIS A 534 -4.70 -11.23 -3.40
CA HIS A 534 -5.81 -11.15 -4.34
C HIS A 534 -5.73 -9.83 -5.12
N ARG A 535 -5.91 -9.91 -6.43
CA ARG A 535 -5.95 -8.72 -7.31
C ARG A 535 -7.40 -8.24 -7.38
N ILE A 536 -7.70 -7.12 -6.75
CA ILE A 536 -9.09 -6.64 -6.64
C ILE A 536 -9.67 -6.32 -8.02
N LEU A 537 -8.90 -5.73 -8.94
CA LEU A 537 -9.36 -5.55 -10.32
C LEU A 537 -9.71 -6.87 -11.03
N SER A 538 -9.01 -7.97 -10.73
CA SER A 538 -9.38 -9.29 -11.26
C SER A 538 -10.68 -9.79 -10.63
N THR A 539 -10.87 -9.58 -9.33
CA THR A 539 -12.12 -9.92 -8.61
C THR A 539 -13.30 -9.14 -9.18
N TYR A 540 -13.16 -7.84 -9.40
CA TYR A 540 -14.16 -7.01 -10.06
C TYR A 540 -14.57 -7.56 -11.43
N LYS A 541 -13.60 -7.96 -12.26
CA LYS A 541 -13.87 -8.54 -13.57
C LYS A 541 -14.61 -9.88 -13.48
N ASP A 542 -14.29 -10.70 -12.48
CA ASP A 542 -15.00 -11.95 -12.24
C ASP A 542 -16.44 -11.67 -11.80
N ASN A 543 -16.68 -10.66 -10.96
CA ASN A 543 -18.02 -10.25 -10.56
C ASN A 543 -18.84 -9.69 -11.75
N ILE A 544 -18.24 -8.89 -12.63
CA ILE A 544 -18.90 -8.41 -13.86
C ILE A 544 -19.23 -9.57 -14.80
N ALA A 545 -18.35 -10.58 -14.90
CA ALA A 545 -18.62 -11.78 -15.68
C ALA A 545 -19.75 -12.61 -15.06
N GLU A 546 -19.80 -12.76 -13.73
CA GLU A 546 -20.89 -13.47 -13.06
C GLU A 546 -22.23 -12.73 -13.23
N LEU A 547 -22.24 -11.39 -13.17
CA LEU A 547 -23.45 -10.59 -13.42
C LEU A 547 -24.09 -10.81 -14.79
N TYR A 548 -23.27 -11.16 -15.79
CA TYR A 548 -23.80 -11.50 -17.10
C TYR A 548 -24.70 -12.74 -17.02
N PHE A 549 -24.29 -13.74 -16.25
CA PHE A 549 -25.01 -15.01 -16.09
C PHE A 549 -26.10 -14.96 -15.00
N GLN A 550 -25.92 -14.12 -13.99
CA GLN A 550 -26.78 -14.02 -12.80
C GLN A 550 -27.06 -12.56 -12.45
N SER A 551 -27.92 -11.90 -13.24
CA SER A 551 -28.18 -10.47 -13.11
C SER A 551 -28.85 -10.07 -11.80
N GLU A 552 -29.59 -10.99 -11.18
CA GLU A 552 -30.28 -10.81 -9.91
C GLU A 552 -29.32 -10.61 -8.71
N LEU A 553 -28.04 -10.95 -8.86
CA LEU A 553 -27.06 -10.85 -7.78
C LEU A 553 -26.36 -9.50 -7.67
N MET A 554 -26.72 -8.49 -8.47
CA MET A 554 -26.07 -7.17 -8.52
C MET A 554 -25.78 -6.55 -7.16
N HIS A 555 -26.79 -6.46 -6.29
CA HIS A 555 -26.62 -5.89 -4.95
C HIS A 555 -25.66 -6.70 -4.08
N THR A 556 -25.56 -8.00 -4.28
CA THR A 556 -24.68 -8.88 -3.50
C THR A 556 -23.23 -8.80 -3.98
N ILE A 557 -23.00 -8.83 -5.30
CA ILE A 557 -21.63 -9.00 -5.87
C ILE A 557 -20.93 -7.70 -6.28
N ILE A 558 -21.68 -6.61 -6.49
CA ILE A 558 -21.10 -5.28 -6.74
C ILE A 558 -21.19 -4.40 -5.50
N TYR A 559 -22.32 -4.46 -4.79
CA TYR A 559 -22.64 -3.53 -3.71
C TYR A 559 -22.77 -4.19 -2.34
N GLY A 560 -22.38 -5.46 -2.18
CA GLY A 560 -22.50 -6.22 -0.94
C GLY A 560 -21.14 -6.69 -0.42
N ASP A 561 -21.14 -7.41 0.71
CA ASP A 561 -19.90 -7.87 1.35
C ASP A 561 -19.10 -8.86 0.51
N ALA A 562 -19.74 -9.51 -0.46
CA ALA A 562 -19.08 -10.39 -1.42
C ALA A 562 -18.26 -9.62 -2.47
N ALA A 563 -18.42 -8.29 -2.59
CA ALA A 563 -17.77 -7.48 -3.61
C ALA A 563 -16.23 -7.55 -3.52
N SER A 564 -15.66 -7.50 -2.32
CA SER A 564 -14.21 -7.54 -2.09
C SER A 564 -13.64 -8.97 -2.01
N GLN A 565 -14.50 -9.99 -1.99
CA GLN A 565 -14.09 -11.37 -1.80
C GLN A 565 -13.74 -12.06 -3.13
N PRO A 566 -12.59 -12.75 -3.21
CA PRO A 566 -12.19 -13.45 -4.42
C PRO A 566 -13.12 -14.63 -4.70
N THR A 567 -13.45 -14.85 -5.97
CA THR A 567 -14.23 -16.02 -6.40
C THR A 567 -13.52 -17.32 -6.01
N SER A 568 -14.27 -18.26 -5.44
CA SER A 568 -13.71 -19.56 -5.04
C SER A 568 -13.10 -20.30 -6.25
N SER A 569 -12.09 -21.15 -6.03
CA SER A 569 -11.49 -21.92 -7.13
C SER A 569 -12.51 -22.82 -7.86
N ALA A 570 -13.55 -23.29 -7.19
CA ALA A 570 -14.60 -24.08 -7.81
C ALA A 570 -15.50 -23.21 -8.70
N SER A 571 -15.96 -22.08 -8.16
CA SER A 571 -16.78 -21.11 -8.89
C SER A 571 -16.05 -20.53 -10.10
N ALA A 572 -14.75 -20.22 -9.97
CA ALA A 572 -13.94 -19.73 -11.08
C ALA A 572 -13.82 -20.76 -12.21
N LYS A 573 -13.72 -22.06 -11.90
CA LYS A 573 -13.72 -23.14 -12.90
C LYS A 573 -15.06 -23.23 -13.63
N ILE A 574 -16.18 -23.13 -12.90
CA ILE A 574 -17.53 -23.14 -13.49
C ILE A 574 -17.70 -21.96 -14.44
N LEU A 575 -17.34 -20.75 -14.00
CA LEU A 575 -17.40 -19.54 -14.83
C LEU A 575 -16.56 -19.69 -16.11
N CYS A 576 -15.34 -20.23 -16.00
CA CYS A 576 -14.49 -20.47 -17.16
C CYS A 576 -15.08 -21.52 -18.12
N GLY A 577 -15.72 -22.58 -17.61
CA GLY A 577 -16.45 -23.56 -18.41
C GLY A 577 -17.58 -22.91 -19.21
N ARG A 578 -18.43 -22.12 -18.53
CA ARG A 578 -19.53 -21.37 -19.18
C ARG A 578 -19.03 -20.44 -20.29
N ILE A 579 -17.89 -19.79 -20.10
CA ILE A 579 -17.28 -18.91 -21.11
C ILE A 579 -16.72 -19.70 -22.29
N ALA A 580 -16.15 -20.88 -22.04
CA ALA A 580 -15.59 -21.73 -23.09
C ALA A 580 -16.67 -22.33 -23.99
N ASP A 581 -17.84 -22.64 -23.44
CA ASP A 581 -18.95 -23.31 -24.13
C ASP A 581 -19.89 -22.37 -24.91
N MET A 582 -19.59 -21.07 -24.96
CA MET A 582 -20.43 -20.07 -25.64
C MET A 582 -20.44 -20.25 -27.16
N SER A 583 -21.62 -20.09 -27.78
CA SER A 583 -21.74 -19.96 -29.24
C SER A 583 -21.12 -18.64 -29.74
N ASP A 584 -20.84 -18.54 -31.04
CA ASP A 584 -20.30 -17.30 -31.64
C ASP A 584 -21.15 -16.07 -31.30
N ILE A 585 -22.48 -16.19 -31.37
CA ILE A 585 -23.43 -15.11 -31.05
C ILE A 585 -23.33 -14.73 -29.56
N ASP A 586 -23.29 -15.73 -28.68
CA ASP A 586 -23.19 -15.50 -27.22
C ASP A 586 -21.89 -14.80 -26.86
N ARG A 587 -20.78 -15.12 -27.54
CA ARG A 587 -19.47 -14.48 -27.33
C ARG A 587 -19.52 -12.98 -27.63
N TYR A 588 -20.16 -12.57 -28.73
CA TYR A 588 -20.35 -11.15 -29.06
C TYR A 588 -21.24 -10.44 -28.04
N MET A 589 -22.37 -11.06 -27.67
CA MET A 589 -23.30 -10.51 -26.68
C MET A 589 -22.66 -10.40 -25.29
N PHE A 590 -21.83 -11.37 -24.91
CA PHE A 590 -21.05 -11.35 -23.68
C PHE A 590 -20.09 -10.18 -23.64
N VAL A 591 -19.25 -10.00 -24.69
CA VAL A 591 -18.30 -8.87 -24.73
C VAL A 591 -19.02 -7.53 -24.66
N LYS A 592 -20.13 -7.38 -25.39
CA LYS A 592 -20.94 -6.15 -25.37
C LYS A 592 -21.49 -5.84 -23.98
N ARG A 593 -22.17 -6.81 -23.35
CA ARG A 593 -22.77 -6.62 -22.03
C ARG A 593 -21.72 -6.47 -20.92
N PHE A 594 -20.61 -7.23 -21.00
CA PHE A 594 -19.48 -7.09 -20.10
C PHE A 594 -18.90 -5.68 -20.14
N ALA A 595 -18.62 -5.14 -21.33
CA ALA A 595 -18.06 -3.80 -21.49
C ALA A 595 -18.98 -2.72 -20.92
N ARG A 596 -20.28 -2.83 -21.21
CA ARG A 596 -21.31 -1.92 -20.66
C ARG A 596 -21.32 -1.91 -19.14
N LEU A 597 -21.43 -3.09 -18.52
CA LEU A 597 -21.46 -3.23 -17.07
C LEU A 597 -20.15 -2.76 -16.43
N PHE A 598 -19.01 -3.05 -17.06
CA PHE A 598 -17.70 -2.60 -16.61
C PHE A 598 -17.65 -1.06 -16.58
N HIS A 599 -18.03 -0.39 -17.67
CA HIS A 599 -18.02 1.08 -17.71
C HIS A 599 -18.89 1.70 -16.61
N ILE A 600 -20.12 1.19 -16.44
CA ILE A 600 -21.13 1.68 -15.49
C ILE A 600 -20.65 1.54 -14.04
N HIS A 601 -20.27 0.33 -13.63
CA HIS A 601 -20.04 0.04 -12.20
C HIS A 601 -18.62 0.35 -11.72
N TYR A 602 -17.67 0.63 -12.61
CA TYR A 602 -16.23 0.71 -12.26
C TYR A 602 -15.92 1.71 -11.15
N ALA A 603 -16.38 2.96 -11.27
CA ALA A 603 -16.03 3.98 -10.26
C ALA A 603 -16.76 3.73 -8.96
N GLU A 604 -18.06 3.42 -9.03
CA GLU A 604 -18.87 3.18 -7.85
C GLU A 604 -18.36 1.99 -7.04
N TYR A 605 -17.98 0.89 -7.70
CA TYR A 605 -17.40 -0.29 -7.05
C TYR A 605 -16.14 0.07 -6.24
N PHE A 606 -15.15 0.73 -6.85
CA PHE A 606 -13.89 1.05 -6.14
C PHE A 606 -14.06 2.18 -5.11
N LEU A 607 -14.88 3.19 -5.37
CA LEU A 607 -15.14 4.28 -4.42
C LEU A 607 -15.94 3.81 -3.20
N GLN A 608 -16.95 2.95 -3.39
CA GLN A 608 -17.71 2.40 -2.26
C GLN A 608 -16.87 1.44 -1.42
N MET A 609 -16.02 0.62 -2.05
CA MET A 609 -15.09 -0.23 -1.33
C MET A 609 -14.23 0.60 -0.37
N PHE A 610 -13.68 1.72 -0.83
CA PHE A 610 -12.90 2.63 0.01
C PHE A 610 -13.68 3.19 1.21
N ASN A 611 -14.96 3.51 1.02
CA ASN A 611 -15.80 4.01 2.10
C ASN A 611 -16.20 2.94 3.13
N ARG A 612 -16.17 1.65 2.75
CA ARG A 612 -16.61 0.53 3.61
C ARG A 612 -15.46 -0.14 4.35
N ASP A 613 -14.34 -0.34 3.66
CA ASP A 613 -13.18 -1.07 4.18
C ASP A 613 -12.02 -0.09 4.43
N GLU A 614 -11.82 0.29 5.70
CA GLU A 614 -10.69 1.13 6.12
C GLU A 614 -9.31 0.45 5.93
N GLU A 615 -9.28 -0.86 5.63
CA GLU A 615 -8.07 -1.68 5.49
C GLU A 615 -7.88 -2.30 4.08
N ILE A 616 -8.32 -1.63 3.01
CA ILE A 616 -8.04 -2.11 1.65
C ILE A 616 -6.53 -2.11 1.38
N GLN A 617 -5.95 -3.31 1.26
CA GLN A 617 -4.54 -3.48 0.97
C GLN A 617 -4.25 -3.28 -0.52
N GLN A 618 -3.53 -2.20 -0.85
CA GLN A 618 -3.01 -2.00 -2.19
C GLN A 618 -1.91 -3.02 -2.50
N VAL A 619 -1.86 -3.45 -3.74
CA VAL A 619 -0.89 -4.44 -4.19
C VAL A 619 -0.09 -3.86 -5.34
N LEU A 620 1.22 -3.84 -5.18
CA LEU A 620 2.17 -3.42 -6.19
C LEU A 620 2.85 -4.63 -6.81
N THR A 621 2.70 -4.78 -8.12
CA THR A 621 3.35 -5.83 -8.91
C THR A 621 4.63 -5.25 -9.52
N LEU A 622 5.77 -5.84 -9.19
CA LEU A 622 7.10 -5.37 -9.57
C LEU A 622 7.87 -6.40 -10.39
N TYR A 623 8.60 -5.97 -11.42
CA TYR A 623 9.61 -6.80 -12.07
C TYR A 623 11.02 -6.25 -11.79
N CYS A 624 11.77 -7.00 -11.00
CA CYS A 624 13.07 -6.62 -10.44
C CYS A 624 14.12 -7.68 -10.80
N PRO A 625 14.92 -7.49 -11.88
CA PRO A 625 15.94 -8.43 -12.31
C PRO A 625 16.92 -8.88 -11.23
N THR A 626 17.40 -7.95 -10.39
CA THR A 626 18.38 -8.21 -9.33
C THR A 626 17.73 -8.94 -8.17
N LEU A 627 16.59 -8.47 -7.66
CA LEU A 627 15.84 -9.16 -6.60
C LEU A 627 15.50 -10.62 -6.98
N ARG A 628 15.17 -10.88 -8.25
CA ARG A 628 14.89 -12.24 -8.76
C ARG A 628 16.05 -13.21 -8.58
N LYS A 629 17.30 -12.73 -8.52
CA LYS A 629 18.47 -13.60 -8.34
C LYS A 629 18.61 -14.12 -6.91
N PHE A 630 17.91 -13.52 -5.94
CA PHE A 630 17.93 -13.98 -4.56
C PHE A 630 17.06 -15.23 -4.40
N LYS A 631 17.55 -16.20 -3.61
CA LYS A 631 16.78 -17.39 -3.26
C LYS A 631 15.91 -17.13 -2.04
N HIS A 632 14.83 -17.88 -1.94
CA HIS A 632 13.99 -17.85 -0.75
C HIS A 632 14.64 -18.58 0.44
N SER A 633 14.53 -17.98 1.62
CA SER A 633 14.63 -18.66 2.91
C SER A 633 13.50 -18.19 3.83
N CYS A 634 12.91 -19.10 4.62
CA CYS A 634 11.95 -18.69 5.65
C CYS A 634 12.62 -17.89 6.77
N GLU A 635 13.93 -18.04 6.94
CA GLU A 635 14.82 -17.22 7.78
C GLU A 635 15.76 -16.46 6.84
N PRO A 636 15.32 -15.31 6.29
CA PRO A 636 16.15 -14.51 5.40
C PRO A 636 17.28 -13.85 6.19
N ASN A 637 18.38 -13.53 5.51
CA ASN A 637 19.42 -12.64 6.02
C ASN A 637 19.38 -11.26 5.31
N VAL A 638 18.45 -11.09 4.36
CA VAL A 638 18.15 -9.84 3.66
C VAL A 638 16.67 -9.51 3.78
N GLU A 639 16.38 -8.31 4.25
CA GLU A 639 15.06 -7.71 4.23
C GLU A 639 14.84 -6.96 2.91
N VAL A 640 13.64 -7.09 2.35
CA VAL A 640 13.24 -6.38 1.13
C VAL A 640 12.22 -5.32 1.51
N ILE A 641 12.55 -4.07 1.23
CA ILE A 641 11.75 -2.89 1.53
C ILE A 641 11.35 -2.29 0.19
N VAL A 642 10.06 -1.99 0.02
CA VAL A 642 9.54 -1.26 -1.13
C VAL A 642 9.16 0.13 -0.66
N LEU A 643 9.83 1.14 -1.19
CA LEU A 643 9.56 2.54 -0.87
C LEU A 643 8.25 3.01 -1.52
N ASP A 644 7.70 4.13 -1.04
CA ASP A 644 6.47 4.75 -1.55
C ASP A 644 6.52 5.12 -3.03
N ASN A 645 7.72 5.34 -3.57
CA ASN A 645 7.96 5.61 -4.98
C ASN A 645 8.16 4.33 -5.82
N GLY A 646 8.02 3.14 -5.23
CA GLY A 646 8.16 1.84 -5.87
C GLY A 646 9.61 1.31 -5.97
N VAL A 647 10.62 2.08 -5.55
CA VAL A 647 12.02 1.61 -5.50
C VAL A 647 12.15 0.49 -4.48
N VAL A 648 12.91 -0.56 -4.84
CA VAL A 648 13.11 -1.74 -4.01
C VAL A 648 14.51 -1.72 -3.42
N ILE A 649 14.60 -1.85 -2.11
CA ILE A 649 15.85 -1.86 -1.37
C ILE A 649 16.00 -3.19 -0.63
N GLY A 650 17.20 -3.77 -0.73
CA GLY A 650 17.63 -4.88 0.12
C GLY A 650 18.51 -4.39 1.25
N LYS A 651 18.23 -4.80 2.49
CA LYS A 651 19.04 -4.47 3.68
C LYS A 651 19.49 -5.74 4.41
N THR A 652 20.73 -5.79 4.89
CA THR A 652 21.18 -6.92 5.72
C THR A 652 20.50 -6.91 7.10
N LEU A 653 19.92 -8.04 7.50
CA LEU A 653 19.32 -8.21 8.83
C LEU A 653 20.36 -8.45 9.93
N ARG A 654 21.52 -8.97 9.56
CA ARG A 654 22.67 -9.26 10.44
C ARG A 654 23.99 -9.10 9.69
N LYS A 655 25.11 -9.19 10.39
CA LYS A 655 26.42 -9.31 9.76
C LYS A 655 26.44 -10.54 8.84
N ILE A 656 26.91 -10.36 7.61
CA ILE A 656 27.06 -11.41 6.59
C ILE A 656 28.55 -11.70 6.42
N LYS A 657 28.91 -12.99 6.43
CA LYS A 657 30.31 -13.40 6.26
C LYS A 657 30.67 -13.55 4.78
N LYS A 658 31.95 -13.36 4.46
CA LYS A 658 32.50 -13.72 3.15
C LYS A 658 32.09 -15.14 2.74
N GLY A 659 31.63 -15.30 1.50
CA GLY A 659 31.19 -16.56 0.91
C GLY A 659 29.77 -16.99 1.29
N GLU A 660 29.09 -16.28 2.18
CA GLU A 660 27.72 -16.60 2.56
C GLU A 660 26.72 -16.28 1.44
N GLN A 661 25.67 -17.09 1.31
CA GLN A 661 24.57 -16.83 0.39
C GLN A 661 23.55 -15.85 0.99
N LEU A 662 23.08 -14.92 0.18
CA LEU A 662 22.02 -13.98 0.53
C LEU A 662 20.64 -14.57 0.18
N TYR A 663 19.73 -14.51 1.14
CA TYR A 663 18.37 -15.00 1.04
C TYR A 663 17.34 -13.93 1.44
N VAL A 664 16.26 -13.89 0.69
CA VAL A 664 15.08 -13.05 0.95
C VAL A 664 13.88 -13.92 1.32
N SER A 665 12.83 -13.34 1.91
CA SER A 665 11.58 -14.05 2.19
C SER A 665 10.51 -13.69 1.18
N PHE A 666 9.96 -14.66 0.45
CA PHE A 666 8.81 -14.47 -0.44
C PHE A 666 7.52 -14.67 0.37
N LYS A 667 7.27 -13.77 1.32
CA LYS A 667 6.15 -13.81 2.28
C LYS A 667 6.10 -14.99 3.25
N ALA A 668 6.75 -16.12 2.98
CA ALA A 668 6.79 -17.25 3.90
C ALA A 668 7.89 -17.10 4.95
N HIS A 669 7.65 -16.28 5.98
CA HIS A 669 8.60 -16.04 7.07
C HIS A 669 8.34 -16.93 8.29
N TYR A 670 9.39 -17.45 8.92
CA TYR A 670 9.28 -18.39 10.05
C TYR A 670 8.69 -17.78 11.33
N MET A 671 8.83 -16.46 11.51
CA MET A 671 8.25 -15.75 12.65
C MET A 671 6.74 -15.50 12.53
N HIS A 672 6.20 -15.54 11.32
CA HIS A 672 4.82 -15.10 11.06
C HIS A 672 3.86 -16.25 10.74
N HIS A 673 4.39 -17.41 10.36
CA HIS A 673 3.60 -18.50 9.78
C HIS A 673 4.04 -19.83 10.37
N ALA A 674 3.12 -20.78 10.52
CA ALA A 674 3.47 -22.14 10.91
C ALA A 674 4.20 -22.91 9.80
N LYS A 675 5.05 -23.88 10.15
CA LYS A 675 5.78 -24.69 9.15
C LYS A 675 4.88 -25.34 8.11
N VAL A 676 3.72 -25.88 8.52
CA VAL A 676 2.74 -26.49 7.59
C VAL A 676 2.24 -25.45 6.58
N GLU A 677 1.88 -24.27 7.06
CA GLU A 677 1.39 -23.17 6.25
C GLU A 677 2.46 -22.66 5.27
N ARG A 678 3.69 -22.41 5.73
CA ARG A 678 4.82 -21.99 4.88
C ARG A 678 5.08 -23.00 3.77
N ARG A 679 5.15 -24.30 4.11
CA ARG A 679 5.39 -25.38 3.14
C ARG A 679 4.27 -25.48 2.11
N GLN A 680 3.01 -25.37 2.53
CA GLN A 680 1.87 -25.38 1.61
C GLN A 680 1.89 -24.19 0.66
N PHE A 681 2.18 -22.98 1.16
CA PHE A 681 2.29 -21.78 0.34
C PHE A 681 3.45 -21.87 -0.66
N LEU A 682 4.66 -22.22 -0.19
CA LEU A 682 5.84 -22.32 -1.03
C LEU A 682 5.75 -23.42 -2.09
N LYS A 683 5.06 -24.53 -1.78
CA LYS A 683 4.77 -25.58 -2.76
C LYS A 683 3.95 -25.05 -3.95
N ARG A 684 3.03 -24.10 -3.72
CA ARG A 684 2.25 -23.45 -4.79
C ARG A 684 3.10 -22.50 -5.64
N LEU A 685 4.22 -22.02 -5.11
CA LEU A 685 5.22 -21.23 -5.83
C LEU A 685 6.33 -22.08 -6.46
N ASN A 686 6.21 -23.42 -6.43
CA ASN A 686 7.25 -24.36 -6.86
C ASN A 686 8.60 -24.16 -6.13
N ILE A 687 8.56 -23.71 -4.87
CA ILE A 687 9.75 -23.51 -4.04
C ILE A 687 9.86 -24.60 -2.98
N ASN A 688 10.99 -25.30 -2.96
CA ASN A 688 11.34 -26.26 -1.91
C ASN A 688 12.36 -25.64 -0.95
N CYS A 689 11.88 -25.01 0.13
CA CYS A 689 12.73 -24.32 1.09
C CYS A 689 13.54 -25.28 1.97
N LYS A 690 14.86 -25.07 2.00
CA LYS A 690 15.84 -25.91 2.69
C LYS A 690 16.43 -25.26 3.96
N CYS A 691 15.77 -24.23 4.51
CA CYS A 691 16.22 -23.54 5.73
C CYS A 691 16.07 -24.42 6.99
N LYS A 692 16.70 -24.02 8.11
CA LYS A 692 16.71 -24.81 9.36
C LYS A 692 15.31 -25.09 9.90
N TYR A 693 14.41 -24.11 9.87
CA TYR A 693 13.00 -24.23 10.29
C TYR A 693 12.13 -25.05 9.33
N CYS A 694 12.58 -25.29 8.10
CA CYS A 694 11.89 -26.13 7.13
C CYS A 694 12.47 -27.54 7.02
N LYS A 695 13.69 -27.80 7.52
CA LYS A 695 14.36 -29.11 7.42
C LYS A 695 14.15 -30.02 8.63
N LYS A 696 14.34 -29.49 9.85
CA LYS A 696 14.34 -30.30 11.08
C LYS A 696 12.95 -30.33 11.70
N ASP A 697 12.56 -31.47 12.26
CA ASP A 697 11.31 -31.62 13.02
C ASP A 697 11.48 -31.18 14.49
N ASP A 698 12.71 -31.13 15.00
CA ASP A 698 13.03 -30.76 16.39
C ASP A 698 13.11 -29.25 16.68
N TYR A 699 13.05 -28.38 15.66
CA TYR A 699 13.03 -26.94 15.89
C TYR A 699 11.59 -26.47 16.13
N GLU A 700 11.29 -26.02 17.35
CA GLU A 700 10.01 -25.39 17.65
C GLU A 700 9.84 -24.12 16.82
N ASP A 701 8.78 -24.06 16.00
CA ASP A 701 8.44 -22.82 15.29
C ASP A 701 8.10 -21.73 16.33
N PRO A 702 8.68 -20.52 16.23
CA PRO A 702 8.37 -19.41 17.14
C PRO A 702 6.88 -19.09 17.22
N ILE A 703 6.13 -19.27 16.13
CA ILE A 703 4.67 -19.08 16.11
C ILE A 703 3.94 -20.04 17.06
N ASN A 704 4.49 -21.23 17.32
CA ASN A 704 3.90 -22.15 18.28
C ASN A 704 3.95 -21.55 19.68
N LEU A 705 5.09 -20.96 20.07
CA LEU A 705 5.25 -20.26 21.34
C LEU A 705 4.29 -19.05 21.43
N ARG A 706 4.27 -18.22 20.38
CA ARG A 706 3.49 -16.96 20.30
C ARG A 706 1.98 -17.15 20.39
N LEU A 707 1.48 -18.31 19.94
CA LEU A 707 0.04 -18.63 19.90
C LEU A 707 -0.38 -19.71 20.89
N THR A 708 0.52 -20.16 21.77
CA THR A 708 0.20 -21.20 22.76
C THR A 708 -0.91 -20.71 23.69
N ILE A 709 -1.85 -21.60 24.02
CA ILE A 709 -2.94 -21.33 24.96
C ILE A 709 -3.02 -22.41 26.04
N TYR A 710 -3.65 -22.08 27.15
CA TYR A 710 -4.01 -23.05 28.17
C TYR A 710 -5.31 -23.78 27.81
N CYS A 711 -5.36 -25.08 28.07
CA CYS A 711 -6.58 -25.86 27.93
C CYS A 711 -7.59 -25.48 29.02
N GLU A 712 -8.76 -24.94 28.69
CA GLU A 712 -9.81 -24.62 29.67
C GLU A 712 -10.18 -25.78 30.61
N ARG A 713 -10.22 -27.03 30.11
CA ARG A 713 -10.58 -28.20 30.93
C ARG A 713 -9.44 -28.68 31.82
N CYS A 714 -8.21 -28.65 31.32
CA CYS A 714 -7.04 -29.20 32.03
C CYS A 714 -6.23 -28.12 32.77
N LYS A 715 -6.56 -26.84 32.52
CA LYS A 715 -5.98 -25.58 33.01
C LYS A 715 -4.49 -25.37 32.75
N VAL A 716 -3.65 -26.32 33.15
CA VAL A 716 -2.18 -26.18 33.12
C VAL A 716 -1.58 -26.71 31.80
N ILE A 717 -2.33 -27.52 31.05
CA ILE A 717 -1.85 -28.09 29.79
C ILE A 717 -1.84 -27.00 28.71
N GLN A 718 -0.64 -26.76 28.17
CA GLN A 718 -0.41 -25.88 27.03
C GLN A 718 -0.76 -26.61 25.72
N ILE A 719 -1.42 -25.89 24.81
CA ILE A 719 -1.79 -26.37 23.48
C ILE A 719 -1.21 -25.40 22.44
N THR A 720 -0.48 -25.94 21.47
CA THR A 720 0.10 -25.16 20.37
C THR A 720 -0.69 -25.33 19.05
N PRO A 721 -0.57 -24.39 18.10
CA PRO A 721 -1.13 -24.54 16.76
C PRO A 721 -0.69 -25.82 16.04
N SER A 722 0.58 -26.22 16.20
CA SER A 722 1.14 -27.43 15.58
C SER A 722 0.59 -28.73 16.18
N GLN A 723 0.29 -28.76 17.48
CA GLN A 723 -0.36 -29.89 18.14
C GLN A 723 -1.81 -30.08 17.69
N GLY A 724 -2.52 -28.98 17.39
CA GLY A 724 -3.90 -28.98 16.88
C GLY A 724 -4.98 -29.44 17.87
N VAL A 725 -4.63 -30.23 18.89
CA VAL A 725 -5.51 -30.75 19.94
C VAL A 725 -4.81 -30.79 21.30
N CYS A 726 -5.58 -30.71 22.38
CA CYS A 726 -5.10 -30.98 23.73
C CYS A 726 -4.64 -32.44 23.85
N PRO A 727 -3.40 -32.72 24.33
CA PRO A 727 -2.89 -34.08 24.45
C PRO A 727 -3.74 -34.95 25.39
N SER A 728 -4.29 -34.35 26.45
CA SER A 728 -5.08 -35.04 27.48
C SER A 728 -6.56 -35.16 27.12
N CYS A 729 -7.26 -34.06 26.89
CA CYS A 729 -8.72 -34.08 26.72
C CYS A 729 -9.20 -34.04 25.26
N LYS A 730 -8.28 -34.00 24.30
CA LYS A 730 -8.54 -33.96 22.84
C LYS A 730 -9.35 -32.77 22.32
N ASN A 731 -9.59 -31.74 23.13
CA ASN A 731 -10.19 -30.48 22.65
C ASN A 731 -9.34 -29.86 21.54
N LEU A 732 -10.00 -29.41 20.46
CA LEU A 732 -9.36 -28.78 19.31
C LEU A 732 -8.80 -27.39 19.65
N PHE A 733 -7.54 -27.13 19.30
CA PHE A 733 -6.87 -25.85 19.48
C PHE A 733 -7.67 -24.72 18.84
N ASN A 734 -8.06 -24.86 17.56
CA ASN A 734 -8.78 -23.81 16.83
C ASN A 734 -10.11 -23.42 17.49
N ASN A 735 -10.82 -24.39 18.08
CA ASN A 735 -12.09 -24.12 18.75
C ASN A 735 -11.87 -23.31 20.03
N LEU A 736 -10.89 -23.71 20.84
CA LEU A 736 -10.53 -22.99 22.08
C LEU A 736 -9.96 -21.61 21.77
N PHE A 737 -9.01 -21.52 20.84
CA PHE A 737 -8.39 -20.26 20.43
C PHE A 737 -9.42 -19.26 19.90
N ASN A 738 -10.33 -19.70 19.02
CA ASN A 738 -11.42 -18.85 18.53
C ASN A 738 -12.36 -18.42 19.66
N LYS A 739 -12.76 -19.34 20.54
CA LYS A 739 -13.57 -19.01 21.71
C LYS A 739 -12.91 -17.92 22.57
N TYR A 740 -11.63 -18.08 22.89
CA TYR A 740 -10.90 -17.12 23.73
C TYR A 740 -10.79 -15.75 23.06
N ARG A 741 -10.49 -15.73 21.76
CA ARG A 741 -10.40 -14.48 20.99
C ARG A 741 -11.75 -13.79 20.85
N THR A 742 -12.84 -14.52 20.69
CA THR A 742 -14.19 -13.95 20.67
C THR A 742 -14.52 -13.27 22.00
N VAL A 743 -14.17 -13.87 23.13
CA VAL A 743 -14.39 -13.25 24.45
C VAL A 743 -13.54 -11.99 24.61
N VAL A 744 -12.26 -12.03 24.24
CA VAL A 744 -11.41 -10.83 24.24
C VAL A 744 -12.04 -9.71 23.41
N TYR A 745 -12.50 -10.02 22.20
CA TYR A 745 -13.16 -9.05 21.32
C TYR A 745 -14.45 -8.45 21.92
N ILE A 746 -15.29 -9.26 22.57
CA ILE A 746 -16.49 -8.79 23.28
C ILE A 746 -16.09 -7.78 24.35
N LEU A 747 -15.12 -8.13 25.19
CA LEU A 747 -14.66 -7.29 26.28
C LEU A 747 -13.98 -6.01 25.79
N GLU A 748 -13.21 -6.07 24.69
CA GLU A 748 -12.63 -4.89 24.06
C GLU A 748 -13.70 -3.93 23.50
N ASN A 749 -14.77 -4.47 22.91
CA ASN A 749 -15.86 -3.64 22.41
C ASN A 749 -16.68 -3.02 23.55
N GLU A 750 -16.84 -3.72 24.66
CA GLU A 750 -17.45 -3.14 25.86
C GLU A 750 -16.63 -1.97 26.38
N LEU A 751 -15.31 -2.15 26.48
CA LEU A 751 -14.39 -1.09 26.86
C LEU A 751 -14.46 0.13 25.93
N LYS A 752 -14.70 -0.07 24.62
CA LYS A 752 -14.92 1.05 23.67
C LYS A 752 -16.23 1.78 23.92
N PHE A 753 -17.31 1.04 24.16
CA PHE A 753 -18.62 1.62 24.41
C PHE A 753 -18.58 2.53 25.64
N GLU A 754 -17.89 2.08 26.69
CA GLU A 754 -17.74 2.82 27.94
C GLU A 754 -16.77 4.01 27.82
N LEU A 755 -15.92 4.06 26.79
CA LEU A 755 -15.09 5.23 26.47
C LEU A 755 -15.84 6.32 25.67
N SER A 756 -17.12 6.11 25.33
CA SER A 756 -18.01 7.10 24.71
C SER A 756 -18.41 8.19 25.72
N PRO A 757 -18.67 9.46 25.31
CA PRO A 757 -18.88 10.60 26.22
C PRO A 757 -20.17 10.58 27.08
N CYS A 758 -20.87 9.45 27.22
CA CYS A 758 -22.02 9.31 28.12
C CYS A 758 -21.75 8.25 29.21
N GLU A 759 -21.71 8.71 30.47
CA GLU A 759 -22.03 7.99 31.73
C GLU A 759 -21.01 7.06 32.41
N SER A 760 -19.90 6.64 31.79
CA SER A 760 -18.98 5.67 32.43
C SER A 760 -17.99 6.31 33.42
N THR A 761 -17.75 5.66 34.57
CA THR A 761 -16.77 6.14 35.56
C THR A 761 -15.36 5.58 35.31
N GLU A 762 -14.32 6.28 35.77
CA GLU A 762 -12.91 5.80 35.75
C GLU A 762 -12.76 4.39 36.38
N ARG A 763 -13.54 4.13 37.43
CA ARG A 763 -13.64 2.83 38.11
C ARG A 763 -14.15 1.74 37.17
N ASP A 764 -15.17 2.03 36.37
CA ASP A 764 -15.74 1.05 35.43
C ASP A 764 -14.75 0.67 34.33
N ILE A 765 -14.01 1.67 33.83
CA ILE A 765 -12.95 1.47 32.84
C ILE A 765 -11.84 0.57 33.42
N TYR A 766 -11.41 0.84 34.66
CA TYR A 766 -10.41 -0.01 35.34
C TYR A 766 -10.92 -1.44 35.55
N ILE A 767 -12.17 -1.62 35.97
CA ILE A 767 -12.78 -2.95 36.14
C ILE A 767 -12.76 -3.74 34.81
N LEU A 768 -13.09 -3.10 33.69
CA LEU A 768 -13.06 -3.75 32.37
C LEU A 768 -11.64 -4.14 31.95
N HIS A 769 -10.65 -3.29 32.22
CA HIS A 769 -9.24 -3.64 32.04
C HIS A 769 -8.83 -4.84 32.92
N LEU A 770 -9.27 -4.87 34.17
CA LEU A 770 -8.97 -5.96 35.11
C LEU A 770 -9.63 -7.29 34.69
N ILE A 771 -10.85 -7.25 34.13
CA ILE A 771 -11.53 -8.41 33.53
C ILE A 771 -10.72 -8.95 32.35
N LEU A 772 -10.33 -8.08 31.41
CA LEU A 772 -9.50 -8.44 30.25
C LEU A 772 -8.18 -9.07 30.68
N TYR A 773 -7.48 -8.44 31.63
CA TYR A 773 -6.21 -8.91 32.17
C TYR A 773 -6.34 -10.28 32.85
N SER A 774 -7.35 -10.46 33.69
CA SER A 774 -7.60 -11.74 34.38
C SER A 774 -7.93 -12.86 33.40
N TYR A 775 -8.76 -12.56 32.39
CA TYR A 775 -9.09 -13.50 31.32
C TYR A 775 -7.83 -13.89 30.52
N ALA A 776 -6.98 -12.92 30.19
CA ALA A 776 -5.74 -13.15 29.47
C ALA A 776 -4.82 -14.11 30.24
N LYS A 777 -4.58 -13.85 31.54
CA LYS A 777 -3.76 -14.71 32.40
C LYS A 777 -4.31 -16.13 32.56
N GLN A 778 -5.63 -16.30 32.52
CA GLN A 778 -6.27 -17.60 32.68
C GLN A 778 -6.13 -18.51 31.45
N TYR A 779 -6.24 -17.95 30.23
CA TYR A 779 -6.37 -18.75 29.01
C TYR A 779 -5.16 -18.68 28.08
N PHE A 780 -4.28 -17.70 28.26
CA PHE A 780 -3.12 -17.48 27.41
C PHE A 780 -1.83 -17.57 28.25
N VAL A 781 -0.83 -18.28 27.72
CA VAL A 781 0.48 -18.39 28.38
C VAL A 781 1.20 -17.04 28.38
N PRO A 782 2.16 -16.77 29.30
CA PRO A 782 2.85 -15.48 29.40
C PRO A 782 3.46 -14.99 28.09
N GLN A 783 4.01 -15.89 27.30
CA GLN A 783 4.59 -15.57 26.00
C GLN A 783 3.56 -15.30 24.90
N ASN A 784 2.26 -15.56 25.12
CA ASN A 784 1.25 -15.37 24.08
C ASN A 784 1.07 -13.88 23.74
N GLU A 785 1.02 -13.54 22.45
CA GLU A 785 0.92 -12.15 22.01
C GLU A 785 -0.34 -11.43 22.48
N VAL A 786 -1.48 -12.12 22.50
CA VAL A 786 -2.76 -11.53 22.94
C VAL A 786 -2.64 -11.13 24.40
N ARG A 787 -1.99 -11.97 25.21
CA ARG A 787 -1.75 -11.67 26.61
C ARG A 787 -0.80 -10.49 26.78
N ILE A 788 0.35 -10.51 26.11
CA ILE A 788 1.33 -9.42 26.16
C ILE A 788 0.67 -8.08 25.79
N ALA A 789 -0.13 -8.05 24.72
CA ALA A 789 -0.85 -6.85 24.30
C ALA A 789 -1.86 -6.34 25.34
N ILE A 790 -2.61 -7.24 25.98
CA ILE A 790 -3.54 -6.90 27.05
C ILE A 790 -2.79 -6.39 28.29
N GLU A 791 -1.68 -7.02 28.66
CA GLU A 791 -0.82 -6.63 29.79
C GLU A 791 -0.21 -5.24 29.56
N LEU A 792 0.29 -4.94 28.35
CA LEU A 792 0.80 -3.62 28.00
C LEU A 792 -0.30 -2.55 27.96
N ARG A 793 -1.51 -2.91 27.50
CA ARG A 793 -2.67 -1.99 27.53
C ARG A 793 -3.09 -1.64 28.96
N MET A 794 -3.05 -2.61 29.88
CA MET A 794 -3.26 -2.38 31.30
C MET A 794 -2.17 -1.48 31.89
N ALA A 795 -0.89 -1.76 31.58
CA ALA A 795 0.23 -0.92 32.02
C ALA A 795 0.11 0.52 31.53
N TYR A 796 -0.33 0.74 30.29
CA TYR A 796 -0.60 2.06 29.75
C TYR A 796 -1.73 2.79 30.49
N PHE A 797 -2.86 2.12 30.74
CA PHE A 797 -3.95 2.71 31.52
C PHE A 797 -3.45 3.16 32.90
N LEU A 798 -2.69 2.30 33.58
CA LEU A 798 -2.08 2.61 34.88
C LEU A 798 -1.13 3.81 34.79
N ALA A 799 -0.30 3.90 33.75
CA ALA A 799 0.64 5.00 33.54
C ALA A 799 -0.07 6.35 33.36
N ILE A 800 -1.14 6.39 32.56
CA ILE A 800 -1.94 7.60 32.33
C ILE A 800 -2.62 8.09 33.62
N GLN A 801 -3.15 7.15 34.41
CA GLN A 801 -3.77 7.47 35.70
C GLN A 801 -2.75 7.70 36.84
N ASN A 802 -1.46 7.73 36.52
CA ASN A 802 -0.35 7.95 37.45
C ASN A 802 -0.12 6.87 38.53
N PHE A 803 -0.55 5.62 38.27
CA PHE A 803 -0.14 4.43 39.03
C PHE A 803 1.21 3.90 38.52
N ALA A 804 2.25 4.73 38.67
CA ALA A 804 3.55 4.50 38.05
C ALA A 804 4.25 3.22 38.53
N GLU A 805 4.23 2.92 39.84
CA GLU A 805 4.86 1.73 40.41
C GLU A 805 4.23 0.43 39.87
N GLN A 806 2.90 0.36 39.79
CA GLN A 806 2.20 -0.80 39.27
C GLN A 806 2.39 -0.96 37.76
N SER A 807 2.40 0.17 37.02
CA SER A 807 2.73 0.17 35.60
C SER A 807 4.17 -0.34 35.35
N TYR A 808 5.15 0.15 36.12
CA TYR A 808 6.55 -0.30 36.07
C TYR A 808 6.68 -1.80 36.30
N LYS A 809 6.09 -2.34 37.38
CA LYS A 809 6.13 -3.77 37.70
C LYS A 809 5.56 -4.62 36.56
N LEU A 810 4.44 -4.20 35.98
CA LEU A 810 3.82 -4.92 34.87
C LEU A 810 4.66 -4.85 33.59
N VAL A 811 5.23 -3.68 33.26
CA VAL A 811 6.16 -3.55 32.12
C VAL A 811 7.38 -4.45 32.29
N LYS A 812 7.93 -4.55 33.50
CA LYS A 812 9.04 -5.47 33.81
C LYS A 812 8.66 -6.94 33.70
N GLU A 813 7.52 -7.35 34.27
CA GLU A 813 7.01 -8.71 34.13
C GLU A 813 6.89 -9.10 32.65
N VAL A 814 6.32 -8.21 31.83
CA VAL A 814 6.20 -8.41 30.38
C VAL A 814 7.57 -8.49 29.70
N TYR A 815 8.49 -7.57 30.01
CA TYR A 815 9.83 -7.55 29.44
C TYR A 815 10.63 -8.83 29.76
N ASP A 816 10.58 -9.30 31.01
CA ASP A 816 11.25 -10.51 31.46
C ASP A 816 10.64 -11.77 30.80
N ASN A 817 9.30 -11.83 30.70
CA ASN A 817 8.61 -12.90 29.97
C ASN A 817 9.00 -12.93 28.49
N ILE A 818 9.23 -11.77 27.89
CA ILE A 818 9.70 -11.65 26.51
C ILE A 818 11.12 -12.19 26.38
N LEU A 819 12.07 -11.72 27.22
CA LEU A 819 13.48 -12.11 27.13
C LEU A 819 13.74 -13.58 27.45
N THR A 820 12.94 -14.18 28.34
CA THR A 820 13.06 -15.60 28.70
C THR A 820 12.63 -16.52 27.58
N THR A 821 11.68 -16.09 26.76
CA THR A 821 11.04 -16.97 25.75
C THR A 821 11.49 -16.67 24.33
N TYR A 822 11.90 -15.43 24.06
CA TYR A 822 12.23 -14.97 22.73
C TYR A 822 13.67 -14.47 22.63
N ASP A 823 14.26 -14.67 21.45
CA ASP A 823 15.50 -13.98 21.08
C ASP A 823 15.21 -12.47 20.96
N GLU A 824 15.98 -11.67 21.68
CA GLU A 824 15.86 -10.22 21.72
C GLU A 824 15.95 -9.59 20.31
N GLN A 825 16.74 -10.18 19.40
CA GLN A 825 16.84 -9.73 18.01
C GLN A 825 15.55 -9.95 17.20
N LEU A 826 14.67 -10.84 17.68
CA LEU A 826 13.48 -11.31 16.96
C LEU A 826 12.18 -10.63 17.43
N VAL A 827 12.14 -10.05 18.63
CA VAL A 827 10.96 -9.35 19.21
C VAL A 827 11.03 -7.84 19.07
N TRP A 828 12.19 -7.32 18.63
CA TRP A 828 12.56 -5.91 18.67
C TRP A 828 11.50 -4.91 18.11
N PHE A 829 10.56 -5.36 17.29
CA PHE A 829 9.55 -4.51 16.63
C PHE A 829 8.09 -4.77 17.01
N THR A 830 7.80 -5.81 17.80
CA THR A 830 6.39 -6.20 18.04
C THR A 830 5.74 -5.51 19.23
N PHE A 831 6.48 -5.34 20.34
CA PHE A 831 5.92 -4.84 21.61
C PHE A 831 6.72 -3.67 22.21
N TYR A 832 7.89 -3.37 21.65
CA TYR A 832 8.80 -2.40 22.23
C TYR A 832 8.37 -0.95 22.02
N ALA A 833 7.54 -0.67 21.00
CA ALA A 833 6.97 0.65 20.81
C ALA A 833 5.94 0.98 21.92
N GLU A 834 5.10 0.00 22.28
CA GLU A 834 4.16 0.08 23.40
C GLU A 834 4.91 0.29 24.72
N ILE A 835 5.96 -0.50 24.97
CA ILE A 835 6.80 -0.39 26.17
C ILE A 835 7.44 1.01 26.23
N LEU A 836 7.99 1.50 25.11
CA LEU A 836 8.64 2.81 25.04
C LEU A 836 7.64 3.95 25.31
N LEU A 837 6.42 3.87 24.77
CA LEU A 837 5.37 4.84 25.04
C LEU A 837 5.01 4.89 26.54
N ILE A 838 4.82 3.73 27.17
CA ILE A 838 4.51 3.63 28.59
C ILE A 838 5.65 4.22 29.43
N ILE A 839 6.90 3.91 29.09
CA ILE A 839 8.10 4.48 29.72
C ILE A 839 8.07 6.01 29.64
N LYS A 840 7.81 6.58 28.45
CA LYS A 840 7.76 8.04 28.27
C LYS A 840 6.68 8.69 29.14
N ILE A 841 5.49 8.09 29.25
CA ILE A 841 4.40 8.61 30.08
C ILE A 841 4.79 8.61 31.56
N ILE A 842 5.35 7.50 32.07
CA ILE A 842 5.81 7.40 33.47
C ILE A 842 6.88 8.46 33.76
N LEU A 843 7.89 8.57 32.90
CA LEU A 843 8.99 9.52 33.07
C LEU A 843 8.53 10.97 32.99
N TRP A 844 7.61 11.30 32.06
CA TRP A 844 7.01 12.63 31.96
C TRP A 844 6.27 13.01 33.24
N ASN A 845 5.35 12.15 33.70
CA ASN A 845 4.56 12.39 34.91
C ASN A 845 5.46 12.57 36.15
N SER A 846 6.52 11.76 36.26
CA SER A 846 7.41 11.75 37.41
C SER A 846 8.41 12.93 37.43
N LEU A 847 8.96 13.31 36.26
CA LEU A 847 10.09 14.25 36.17
C LEU A 847 9.72 15.65 35.68
N GLU A 848 8.73 15.79 34.79
CA GLU A 848 8.32 17.09 34.25
C GLU A 848 7.13 17.65 35.04
N ASP A 849 6.10 16.85 35.26
CA ASP A 849 4.92 17.25 36.04
C ASP A 849 5.11 17.09 37.56
N LYS A 850 6.25 16.54 38.00
CA LYS A 850 6.64 16.35 39.41
C LYS A 850 5.62 15.59 40.26
N LEU A 851 4.83 14.73 39.64
CA LEU A 851 3.88 13.85 40.31
C LEU A 851 4.61 12.57 40.73
N VAL A 852 5.50 12.66 41.73
CA VAL A 852 6.38 11.55 42.10
C VAL A 852 5.59 10.45 42.82
N SER A 853 5.49 9.28 42.19
CA SER A 853 4.84 8.06 42.73
C SER A 853 5.70 6.80 42.63
N ILE A 854 6.99 6.92 42.27
CA ILE A 854 7.91 5.80 42.00
C ILE A 854 9.35 6.16 42.41
N SER A 855 10.21 5.17 42.72
CA SER A 855 11.57 5.43 43.23
C SER A 855 12.56 5.85 42.13
N ASN A 856 13.62 6.58 42.50
CA ASN A 856 14.68 6.99 41.56
C ASN A 856 15.39 5.79 40.89
N SER A 857 15.54 4.68 41.62
CA SER A 857 16.14 3.45 41.08
C SER A 857 15.30 2.88 39.94
N GLU A 858 13.98 2.82 40.12
CA GLU A 858 13.04 2.32 39.11
C GLU A 858 12.93 3.29 37.91
N LEU A 859 12.99 4.60 38.15
CA LEU A 859 13.05 5.61 37.08
C LEU A 859 14.32 5.48 36.23
N ASN A 860 15.48 5.27 36.87
CA ASN A 860 16.74 5.09 36.15
C ASN A 860 16.76 3.79 35.32
N ASP A 861 16.14 2.73 35.85
CA ASP A 861 15.95 1.47 35.16
C ASP A 861 15.03 1.63 33.93
N LEU A 862 13.90 2.33 34.06
CA LEU A 862 13.02 2.68 32.94
C LEU A 862 13.72 3.55 31.88
N CYS A 863 14.49 4.56 32.30
CA CYS A 863 15.31 5.36 31.38
C CYS A 863 16.32 4.50 30.62
N THR A 864 16.98 3.56 31.30
CA THR A 864 17.96 2.67 30.68
C THR A 864 17.31 1.70 29.70
N LEU A 865 16.16 1.13 30.06
CA LEU A 865 15.35 0.30 29.16
C LEU A 865 14.85 1.10 27.95
N GLY A 866 14.35 2.32 28.15
CA GLY A 866 13.89 3.20 27.07
C GLY A 866 15.03 3.56 26.11
N LEU A 867 16.23 3.88 26.63
CA LEU A 867 17.41 4.13 25.81
C LEU A 867 17.85 2.88 25.05
N HIS A 868 17.80 1.70 25.67
CA HIS A 868 18.11 0.43 25.01
C HIS A 868 17.17 0.20 23.81
N ILE A 869 15.87 0.37 24.02
CA ILE A 869 14.84 0.25 22.98
C ILE A 869 15.07 1.27 21.85
N ALA A 870 15.21 2.54 22.19
CA ALA A 870 15.39 3.61 21.21
C ALA A 870 16.69 3.47 20.40
N ASN A 871 17.79 3.04 21.04
CA ASN A 871 19.06 2.81 20.35
C ASN A 871 18.98 1.62 19.37
N GLY A 872 18.24 0.56 19.69
CA GLY A 872 18.06 -0.52 18.71
C GLY A 872 17.15 -0.14 17.54
N GLN A 873 16.39 0.96 17.63
CA GLN A 873 15.65 1.55 16.51
C GLN A 873 16.52 2.49 15.65
N LYS A 874 17.69 2.92 16.14
CA LYS A 874 18.59 3.83 15.43
C LYS A 874 19.06 3.28 14.09
N ASP A 875 19.46 2.01 14.02
CA ASP A 875 19.86 1.34 12.76
C ASP A 875 18.72 1.27 11.72
N TYR A 876 17.47 1.27 12.18
CA TYR A 876 16.30 1.35 11.30
C TYR A 876 16.19 2.77 10.74
N ILE A 877 16.40 3.80 11.57
CA ILE A 877 16.17 5.21 11.22
C ILE A 877 17.31 5.84 10.43
N ASP A 878 18.57 5.58 10.79
CA ASP A 878 19.74 5.97 9.99
C ASP A 878 19.62 5.46 8.54
N PHE A 879 18.90 4.35 8.34
CA PHE A 879 18.57 3.83 7.02
C PHE A 879 17.43 4.60 6.34
N TYR A 880 16.34 4.95 7.03
CA TYR A 880 15.21 5.69 6.43
C TYR A 880 15.50 7.17 6.24
N GLU A 881 16.33 7.83 7.05
CA GLU A 881 16.74 9.23 6.86
C GLU A 881 17.43 9.46 5.50
N ILE A 882 18.04 8.43 4.92
CA ILE A 882 18.62 8.48 3.56
C ILE A 882 17.53 8.66 2.50
N PHE A 883 16.32 8.15 2.76
CA PHE A 883 15.24 8.04 1.77
C PHE A 883 13.99 8.88 2.09
N ASP A 884 13.84 9.35 3.33
CA ASP A 884 12.70 10.11 3.81
C ASP A 884 13.13 11.20 4.82
N SER A 885 12.73 12.44 4.58
CA SER A 885 13.09 13.60 5.40
C SER A 885 12.24 13.75 6.67
N GLU A 886 11.23 12.91 6.88
CA GLU A 886 10.27 13.01 8.00
C GLU A 886 10.64 12.16 9.24
N CYS A 887 11.75 11.42 9.24
CA CYS A 887 12.15 10.54 10.35
C CYS A 887 12.82 11.26 11.56
N SER A 888 12.25 12.33 12.10
CA SER A 888 12.85 13.10 13.21
C SER A 888 12.56 12.57 14.63
N SER A 889 11.61 11.63 14.81
CA SER A 889 11.00 11.37 16.12
C SER A 889 11.88 10.59 17.13
N VAL A 890 12.64 9.57 16.70
CA VAL A 890 13.42 8.74 17.64
C VAL A 890 14.73 9.41 18.09
N LEU A 891 15.35 10.23 17.24
CA LEU A 891 16.47 11.06 17.69
C LEU A 891 16.02 12.03 18.77
N ASP A 892 14.80 12.55 18.68
CA ASP A 892 14.21 13.38 19.72
C ASP A 892 13.88 12.55 20.97
N ASP A 893 13.44 11.30 20.83
CA ASP A 893 13.25 10.38 21.97
C ASP A 893 14.55 10.08 22.72
N ILE A 894 15.64 9.79 22.01
CA ILE A 894 16.95 9.53 22.61
C ILE A 894 17.43 10.76 23.38
N LYS A 895 17.32 11.96 22.78
CA LYS A 895 17.70 13.21 23.46
C LYS A 895 16.89 13.43 24.73
N VAL A 896 15.57 13.20 24.68
CA VAL A 896 14.68 13.39 25.83
C VAL A 896 14.99 12.39 26.94
N LEU A 897 15.19 11.11 26.60
CA LEU A 897 15.55 10.07 27.55
C LEU A 897 16.91 10.33 28.22
N LEU A 898 17.91 10.82 27.48
CA LEU A 898 19.20 11.24 28.03
C LEU A 898 19.04 12.41 29.01
N LYS A 899 18.25 13.42 28.63
CA LYS A 899 17.94 14.56 29.51
C LYS A 899 17.24 14.13 30.81
N TRP A 900 16.30 13.17 30.72
CA TRP A 900 15.64 12.61 31.91
C TRP A 900 16.61 11.81 32.78
N LYS A 901 17.50 11.02 32.17
CA LYS A 901 18.54 10.29 32.89
C LYS A 901 19.48 11.23 33.66
N GLU A 902 19.88 12.35 33.05
CA GLU A 902 20.66 13.40 33.72
C GLU A 902 19.89 14.04 34.89
N LYS A 903 18.59 14.33 34.72
CA LYS A 903 17.74 14.87 35.80
C LYS A 903 17.66 13.92 37.00
N ILE A 904 17.49 12.61 36.77
CA ILE A 904 17.44 11.60 37.83
C ILE A 904 18.78 11.52 38.56
N ALA A 905 19.91 11.59 37.84
CA ALA A 905 21.23 11.62 38.45
C ALA A 905 21.41 12.88 39.32
N CYS A 906 20.99 14.06 38.84
CA CYS A 906 21.09 15.31 39.59
C CYS A 906 20.25 15.34 40.88
N THR A 907 19.12 14.63 40.95
CA THR A 907 18.30 14.53 42.17
C THR A 907 18.93 13.63 43.24
N GLU A 908 19.81 12.69 42.89
CA GLU A 908 20.57 11.87 43.85
C GLU A 908 21.72 12.62 44.53
N TYR A 909 22.26 13.69 43.92
CA TYR A 909 23.37 14.48 44.48
C TYR A 909 22.95 15.63 45.41
N LEU A 910 21.64 15.88 45.56
CA LEU A 910 21.13 16.94 46.43
C LEU A 910 21.26 16.74 47.96
N PRO A 911 21.65 15.57 48.53
CA PRO A 911 22.00 15.50 49.95
C PRO A 911 23.40 16.04 50.29
N LEU A 912 24.30 16.22 49.32
CA LEU A 912 25.70 16.64 49.59
C LEU A 912 25.92 18.16 49.56
N ALA A 913 24.99 18.94 48.98
CA ALA A 913 25.08 20.41 48.94
C ALA A 913 24.75 21.09 50.29
N LYS A 914 24.35 20.35 51.33
CA LYS A 914 24.13 20.86 52.69
C LYS A 914 25.39 20.94 53.56
N PHE A 915 26.56 20.55 53.06
CA PHE A 915 27.82 20.56 53.81
C PHE A 915 28.78 21.72 53.48
N LEU A 916 28.43 22.62 52.56
CA LEU A 916 29.28 23.78 52.19
C LEU A 916 28.76 25.15 52.64
N SER A 917 27.76 25.20 53.53
CA SER A 917 27.39 26.44 54.21
C SER A 917 28.16 26.59 55.53
N MET A 918 29.45 26.93 55.45
CA MET A 918 30.12 27.68 56.52
C MET A 918 30.27 29.13 56.07
N PRO A 919 30.01 30.12 56.95
CA PRO A 919 30.02 31.53 56.58
C PRO A 919 31.45 32.06 56.46
N GLU A 920 31.76 32.73 55.35
CA GLU A 920 32.95 33.57 55.23
C GLU A 920 32.87 34.77 56.20
N PRO A 921 33.99 35.16 56.84
CA PRO A 921 34.01 36.29 57.77
C PRO A 921 34.03 37.64 57.02
N GLN A 922 33.30 38.59 57.60
CA GLN A 922 33.19 40.00 57.22
C GLN A 922 34.54 40.66 56.93
N ILE A 923 34.65 41.43 55.82
CA ILE A 923 35.38 42.71 55.78
C ILE A 923 34.72 43.66 54.76
N HIS A 924 34.19 44.77 55.32
CA HIS A 924 33.77 46.07 54.76
C HIS A 924 32.83 46.19 53.56
#